data_AF-Q16KQ7-F1
#
_entry.id   AF-Q16KQ7-F1
#
_cell.length_a   1.000
_cell.length_b   1.000
_cell.length_c   1.000
_cell.angle_alpha   90.00
_cell.angle_beta   90.00
_cell.angle_gamma   90.00
#
_symmetry.space_group_name_H-M   'P 1'
#
loop_
_entity.id
_entity.type
_entity.pdbx_description
1 polymer ?
#
loop_
_entity_poly.entity_id
_entity_poly.type
_entity_poly.pdbx_seq_one_letter_code
_entity_poly.pdbx_strand_id
1 'polypeptide(L)'
;MSIVQEAIARSQLEKHYIGVALIHSPSLIAVISGIHQSSAAFCNLKFQRSKVEAFVTILKSIPANYCFFYKNDTEHFTGNSGIQIKFKIVAELNLLEELIVLVQFEFDIKHSTSFTPDIAYCVATSGSTGAPKLVRVPTQCILPNLITLEKLLELHETDQILVSCPPTFDPFVVDMFLALRNAACLVLVGNELRLDAGRLQRVVFEQTEVTVMQMTPSFLRQWNDNEIRDVLLGRSSSLRHLILGGEPFPSWLKIPAHSPVKVYNIYGITEVSCWASIERVTASSNINPSLGSPLDDSIVFQLRDVNTGHALNLENVVDPIRGNLHIGSGVRKCIIGEESSEDVLRIDAIVYRSTGDLVEQRSDGKFYYLGRCDESVKRLGVRVNLSWLEQCADQCEGILKSCAIFDPRRHRIALCYTSSGIVQKNDIRTFMESKLKSEEMPNDFLQVKELPLSDHGKINRKKILEQFLEDNDSKPTKNLKEQFLRNVFELLGVHLQARSTSYSKRVKYDLGCSFLDVGGTSVQALQISASLQDYTKTRISSLIGMLLDKSVPLKDVLQYLEGVRHETPSSSSLQSVSSEENTLLKMKITVQSHFDMDKCIDASPTEYRSEKHKRGIVAVGSHSHKLLVLNTETDQIITQLVLPDRIESAVSYIADEERGLIGCYDGSLYCFDLWTGAIRWSFDSGGMIKCKALVLESAVIFGSYAEEHNLFALDLNGILIWRSKLGTKGILSSPLSTDHERAFVATLDGLYCCFNTRTGAVVWEDKLQTPVFANTTLVSGHNAVLVAEVKGILHCLASKSGSKLWQIRTEGNLFSSPQVTPCDSNQTVEILFGCHDKHLYCYDWTGKYSENPFLKWKLLLQSPIYATPSIANGSAVVCSTSGWVNLVCLLSGTIVGLLKLTGEVFSSPLFVDTNVIYVGCRDNNLYKITVMK
;
A
#
# COMPACT_ATOMS: atom_id res chain seq x y z
N MET A 1 32.46 1.44 31.49
CA MET A 1 31.40 0.60 32.08
C MET A 1 31.04 1.07 33.48
N SER A 2 31.92 0.96 34.48
CA SER A 2 31.65 1.41 35.86
C SER A 2 31.11 2.83 35.99
N ILE A 3 31.70 3.79 35.26
CA ILE A 3 31.26 5.20 35.25
C ILE A 3 29.80 5.33 34.74
N VAL A 4 29.42 4.52 33.75
CA VAL A 4 28.06 4.49 33.19
C VAL A 4 27.09 3.87 34.20
N GLN A 5 27.48 2.77 34.85
CA GLN A 5 26.67 2.15 35.89
C GLN A 5 26.41 3.09 37.07
N GLU A 6 27.44 3.82 37.50
CA GLU A 6 27.33 4.81 38.57
C GLU A 6 26.39 5.96 38.17
N ALA A 7 26.45 6.42 36.92
CA ALA A 7 25.53 7.44 36.41
C ALA A 7 24.06 6.96 36.38
N ILE A 8 23.82 5.71 35.99
CA ILE A 8 22.49 5.09 35.98
C ILE A 8 21.96 4.92 37.40
N ALA A 9 22.77 4.39 38.31
CA ALA A 9 22.38 4.17 39.71
C ALA A 9 22.09 5.48 40.46
N ARG A 10 22.95 6.51 40.28
CA ARG A 10 22.71 7.85 40.84
C ARG A 10 21.43 8.49 40.31
N SER A 11 21.01 8.11 39.11
CA SER A 11 19.81 8.62 38.43
C SER A 11 18.58 7.73 38.64
N GLN A 12 18.69 6.62 39.39
CA GLN A 12 17.61 5.65 39.64
C GLN A 12 16.99 5.07 38.35
N LEU A 13 17.83 4.78 37.35
CA LEU A 13 17.40 4.32 36.03
C LEU A 13 17.53 2.80 35.86
N GLU A 14 17.68 2.05 36.95
CA GLU A 14 17.54 0.59 36.91
C GLU A 14 16.12 0.23 36.43
N LYS A 15 15.99 -0.81 35.60
CA LYS A 15 14.71 -1.25 34.99
C LYS A 15 14.05 -0.22 34.06
N HIS A 16 14.81 0.75 33.57
CA HIS A 16 14.35 1.74 32.59
C HIS A 16 14.88 1.42 31.19
N TYR A 17 14.21 1.99 30.18
CA TYR A 17 14.74 2.08 28.83
C TYR A 17 15.59 3.35 28.70
N ILE A 18 16.81 3.18 28.17
CA ILE A 18 17.77 4.27 27.99
C ILE A 18 18.16 4.33 26.52
N GLY A 19 17.91 5.47 25.88
CA GLY A 19 18.35 5.77 24.53
C GLY A 19 19.88 5.85 24.44
N VAL A 20 20.44 5.41 23.30
CA VAL A 20 21.86 5.57 23.00
C VAL A 20 21.99 6.11 21.59
N ALA A 21 22.42 7.35 21.47
CA ALA A 21 22.54 8.07 20.21
C ALA A 21 24.02 8.33 19.87
N LEU A 22 24.83 7.27 19.88
CA LEU A 22 26.25 7.31 19.58
C LEU A 22 26.55 6.55 18.28
N ILE A 23 27.61 6.95 17.58
CA ILE A 23 28.11 6.25 16.38
C ILE A 23 29.00 5.06 16.79
N HIS A 24 29.47 4.27 15.82
CA HIS A 24 30.46 3.22 16.10
C HIS A 24 31.72 3.82 16.73
N SER A 25 31.85 3.64 18.03
CA SER A 25 33.02 4.02 18.81
C SER A 25 33.18 3.05 19.99
N PRO A 26 34.40 2.94 20.55
CA PRO A 26 34.61 2.23 21.80
C PRO A 26 33.68 2.73 22.94
N SER A 27 33.34 4.01 22.94
CA SER A 27 32.43 4.58 23.94
C SER A 27 30.98 4.12 23.78
N LEU A 28 30.50 3.90 22.54
CA LEU A 28 29.20 3.25 22.30
C LEU A 28 29.16 1.87 23.00
N ILE A 29 30.20 1.06 22.81
CA ILE A 29 30.28 -0.28 23.43
C ILE A 29 30.34 -0.16 24.96
N ALA A 30 31.12 0.80 25.48
CA ALA A 30 31.24 1.04 26.92
C ALA A 30 29.92 1.51 27.56
N VAL A 31 29.13 2.32 26.85
CA VAL A 31 27.80 2.80 27.28
C VAL A 31 26.80 1.66 27.26
N ILE A 32 26.68 0.91 26.15
CA ILE A 32 25.75 -0.21 26.06
C ILE A 32 26.06 -1.28 27.13
N SER A 33 27.34 -1.62 27.29
CA SER A 33 27.77 -2.60 28.30
C SER A 33 27.47 -2.10 29.72
N GLY A 34 27.65 -0.80 29.97
CA GLY A 34 27.30 -0.19 31.26
C GLY A 34 25.80 -0.22 31.55
N ILE A 35 24.95 0.07 30.55
CA ILE A 35 23.48 -0.03 30.66
C ILE A 35 23.07 -1.46 30.98
N HIS A 36 23.61 -2.43 30.24
CA HIS A 36 23.29 -3.84 30.42
C HIS A 36 23.67 -4.35 31.82
N GLN A 37 24.85 -3.97 32.33
CA GLN A 37 25.30 -4.33 33.67
C GLN A 37 24.52 -3.61 34.81
N SER A 38 23.64 -2.66 34.49
CA SER A 38 22.80 -1.94 35.45
C SER A 38 21.33 -2.40 35.44
N SER A 39 21.03 -3.57 34.85
CA SER A 39 19.66 -4.07 34.73
C SER A 39 18.71 -3.06 34.06
N ALA A 40 19.24 -2.30 33.10
CA ALA A 40 18.50 -1.38 32.24
C ALA A 40 18.57 -1.86 30.79
N ALA A 41 17.60 -1.45 29.98
CA ALA A 41 17.53 -1.81 28.58
C ALA A 41 18.01 -0.65 27.71
N PHE A 42 18.85 -0.93 26.71
CA PHE A 42 19.28 0.10 25.77
C PHE A 42 18.38 0.15 24.53
N CYS A 43 18.17 1.36 24.01
CA CYS A 43 17.50 1.63 22.74
C CYS A 43 18.47 2.40 21.84
N ASN A 44 19.09 1.72 20.88
CA ASN A 44 19.99 2.42 19.95
C ASN A 44 19.18 3.31 19.00
N LEU A 45 19.59 4.57 18.90
CA LEU A 45 18.90 5.59 18.12
C LEU A 45 19.86 6.24 17.13
N LYS A 46 19.34 6.54 15.94
CA LYS A 46 20.10 7.29 14.94
C LYS A 46 19.90 8.79 15.17
N PHE A 47 20.97 9.49 15.51
CA PHE A 47 21.00 10.94 15.55
C PHE A 47 21.69 11.51 14.31
N GLN A 48 21.06 12.49 13.67
CA GLN A 48 21.65 13.27 12.59
C GLN A 48 21.40 14.75 12.87
N ARG A 49 22.47 15.55 12.89
CA ARG A 49 22.43 16.99 13.19
C ARG A 49 21.44 17.76 12.30
N SER A 50 21.29 17.36 11.04
CA SER A 50 20.37 17.97 10.07
C SER A 50 18.93 17.47 10.15
N LYS A 51 18.64 16.45 10.98
CA LYS A 51 17.32 15.80 11.09
C LYS A 51 16.88 15.61 12.53
N VAL A 52 17.04 16.65 13.34
CA VAL A 52 16.66 16.64 14.77
C VAL A 52 15.18 16.26 14.94
N GLU A 53 14.28 16.75 14.08
CA GLU A 53 12.83 16.45 14.17
C GLU A 53 12.53 14.95 14.03
N ALA A 54 13.21 14.27 13.10
CA ALA A 54 13.05 12.85 12.87
C ALA A 54 13.56 12.04 14.06
N PHE A 55 14.70 12.43 14.63
CA PHE A 55 15.22 11.83 15.86
C PHE A 55 14.22 11.98 17.02
N VAL A 56 13.67 13.18 17.21
CA VAL A 56 12.72 13.47 18.29
C VAL A 56 11.43 12.70 18.12
N THR A 57 10.96 12.55 16.89
CA THR A 57 9.79 11.72 16.56
C THR A 57 10.02 10.27 16.97
N ILE A 58 11.21 9.71 16.68
CA ILE A 58 11.56 8.34 17.09
C ILE A 58 11.74 8.24 18.61
N LEU A 59 12.41 9.21 19.24
CA LEU A 59 12.56 9.22 20.70
C LEU A 59 11.19 9.29 21.41
N LYS A 60 10.23 10.03 20.83
CA LYS A 60 8.84 10.07 21.28
C LYS A 60 8.08 8.76 21.04
N SER A 61 8.48 7.91 20.08
CA SER A 61 7.82 6.62 19.85
C SER A 61 8.35 5.47 20.70
N ILE A 62 9.53 5.61 21.33
CA ILE A 62 10.12 4.57 22.20
C ILE A 62 9.90 4.86 23.70
N PRO A 63 9.91 3.88 24.62
CA PRO A 63 9.68 4.10 26.05
C PRO A 63 10.83 4.80 26.81
N ALA A 64 11.86 5.32 26.11
CA ALA A 64 13.00 5.98 26.74
C ALA A 64 12.80 7.49 26.88
N ASN A 65 13.00 8.01 28.10
CA ASN A 65 13.04 9.44 28.40
C ASN A 65 14.48 9.95 28.64
N TYR A 66 15.42 9.03 28.81
CA TYR A 66 16.83 9.30 29.02
C TYR A 66 17.62 8.82 27.80
N CYS A 67 18.62 9.59 27.36
CA CYS A 67 19.44 9.19 26.22
C CYS A 67 20.88 9.67 26.35
N PHE A 68 21.85 8.81 26.03
CA PHE A 68 23.26 9.15 25.95
C PHE A 68 23.61 9.82 24.61
N PHE A 69 24.38 10.91 24.66
CA PHE A 69 24.86 11.67 23.49
C PHE A 69 26.30 12.13 23.66
N TYR A 70 26.93 12.51 22.56
CA TYR A 70 28.09 13.40 22.61
C TYR A 70 27.68 14.77 23.13
N LYS A 71 28.47 15.37 24.03
CA LYS A 71 28.19 16.69 24.61
C LYS A 71 27.96 17.76 23.54
N ASN A 72 28.79 17.78 22.50
CA ASN A 72 28.72 18.74 21.40
C ASN A 72 27.43 18.62 20.58
N ASP A 73 26.77 17.46 20.56
CA ASP A 73 25.54 17.26 19.81
C ASP A 73 24.32 17.87 20.52
N THR A 74 24.44 18.20 21.81
CA THR A 74 23.32 18.79 22.59
C THR A 74 22.97 20.21 22.18
N GLU A 75 23.91 20.96 21.58
CA GLU A 75 23.67 22.33 21.09
C GLU A 75 22.56 22.37 20.03
N HIS A 76 22.42 21.30 19.25
CA HIS A 76 21.39 21.16 18.22
C HIS A 76 19.96 21.05 18.76
N PHE A 77 19.77 20.83 20.06
CA PHE A 77 18.45 20.87 20.71
C PHE A 77 18.03 22.29 21.12
N THR A 78 18.95 23.26 21.08
CA THR A 78 18.72 24.65 21.54
C THR A 78 18.69 25.71 20.42
N GLY A 79 18.97 25.32 19.17
CA GLY A 79 19.13 26.23 18.03
C GLY A 79 17.82 26.75 17.39
N ASN A 80 17.94 27.82 16.59
CA ASN A 80 16.89 28.61 15.89
C ASN A 80 15.98 27.86 14.90
N SER A 81 15.92 26.52 14.93
CA SER A 81 15.15 25.67 13.99
C SER A 81 13.68 25.50 14.35
N GLY A 82 13.10 26.33 15.22
CA GLY A 82 11.65 26.34 15.51
C GLY A 82 11.15 25.25 16.47
N ILE A 83 12.00 24.32 16.90
CA ILE A 83 11.66 23.26 17.88
C ILE A 83 12.50 23.47 19.14
N GLN A 84 11.87 24.01 20.19
CA GLN A 84 12.46 24.04 21.54
C GLN A 84 12.07 22.76 22.28
N ILE A 85 13.03 21.88 22.53
CA ILE A 85 12.82 20.70 23.37
C ILE A 85 13.45 20.98 24.71
N LYS A 86 12.65 20.86 25.77
CA LYS A 86 13.16 20.96 27.13
C LYS A 86 13.90 19.68 27.47
N PHE A 87 15.15 19.83 27.91
CA PHE A 87 15.97 18.72 28.37
C PHE A 87 16.87 19.17 29.52
N LYS A 88 17.36 18.19 30.28
CA LYS A 88 18.31 18.38 31.37
C LYS A 88 19.46 17.38 31.22
N ILE A 89 20.70 17.87 31.28
CA ILE A 89 21.86 16.99 31.44
C ILE A 89 21.87 16.49 32.88
N VAL A 90 21.73 15.18 33.06
CA VAL A 90 21.70 14.54 34.39
C VAL A 90 23.04 13.93 34.79
N ALA A 91 23.91 13.62 33.82
CA ALA A 91 25.29 13.22 34.06
C ALA A 91 26.20 13.63 32.89
N GLU A 92 27.45 13.97 33.21
CA GLU A 92 28.53 14.12 32.23
C GLU A 92 29.60 13.05 32.50
N LEU A 93 30.05 12.40 31.45
CA LEU A 93 30.98 11.29 31.49
C LEU A 93 32.12 11.56 30.50
N ASN A 94 33.35 11.37 30.94
CA ASN A 94 34.50 11.29 30.05
C ASN A 94 34.81 9.80 29.81
N LEU A 95 34.49 9.32 28.62
CA LEU A 95 34.70 7.93 28.22
C LEU A 95 35.65 7.92 27.03
N LEU A 96 36.86 7.38 27.23
CA LEU A 96 37.84 7.19 26.15
C LEU A 96 38.10 8.48 25.35
N GLU A 97 38.31 9.59 26.06
CA GLU A 97 38.54 10.95 25.50
C GLU A 97 37.31 11.58 24.82
N GLU A 98 36.17 10.89 24.81
CA GLU A 98 34.89 11.43 24.34
C GLU A 98 34.06 11.94 25.52
N LEU A 99 33.60 13.19 25.42
CA LEU A 99 32.66 13.77 26.38
C LEU A 99 31.24 13.32 26.03
N ILE A 100 30.70 12.42 26.84
CA ILE A 100 29.36 11.87 26.71
C ILE A 100 28.48 12.41 27.83
N VAL A 101 27.22 12.70 27.51
CA VAL A 101 26.24 13.20 28.47
C VAL A 101 25.02 12.30 28.49
N LEU A 102 24.46 12.08 29.68
CA LEU A 102 23.14 11.50 29.85
C LEU A 102 22.13 12.63 29.93
N VAL A 103 21.19 12.65 28.98
CA VAL A 103 20.18 13.70 28.85
C VAL A 103 18.82 13.13 29.20
N GLN A 104 18.09 13.82 30.08
CA GLN A 104 16.68 13.60 30.34
C GLN A 104 15.85 14.57 29.49
N PHE A 105 14.88 14.06 28.74
CA PHE A 105 13.94 14.88 27.98
C PHE A 105 12.63 15.07 28.73
N GLU A 106 12.07 16.28 28.69
CA GLU A 106 10.75 16.58 29.22
C GLU A 106 9.70 16.44 28.11
N PHE A 107 8.89 15.38 28.19
CA PHE A 107 7.77 15.15 27.28
C PHE A 107 6.45 15.17 28.07
N ASP A 108 5.43 15.87 27.57
CA ASP A 108 4.13 16.06 28.26
C ASP A 108 3.31 14.76 28.47
N ILE A 109 3.71 13.62 27.88
CA ILE A 109 2.89 12.40 27.80
C ILE A 109 3.66 11.11 28.15
N LYS A 110 4.72 11.14 28.98
CA LYS A 110 5.41 9.88 29.33
C LYS A 110 5.70 9.73 30.81
N HIS A 111 4.96 8.85 31.47
CA HIS A 111 5.50 8.15 32.62
C HIS A 111 6.61 7.23 32.13
N SER A 112 7.78 7.33 32.76
CA SER A 112 8.81 6.31 32.65
C SER A 112 8.19 4.94 32.98
N THR A 113 8.16 4.03 32.02
CA THR A 113 7.65 2.68 32.27
C THR A 113 8.80 1.82 32.78
N SER A 114 8.89 1.67 34.10
CA SER A 114 9.66 0.58 34.68
C SER A 114 9.11 -0.74 34.14
N PHE A 115 9.97 -1.60 33.58
CA PHE A 115 9.52 -2.89 33.06
C PHE A 115 9.71 -4.00 34.11
N THR A 116 8.83 -5.00 34.09
CA THR A 116 8.83 -6.15 35.01
C THR A 116 9.54 -7.42 34.49
N PRO A 117 9.79 -7.63 33.17
CA PRO A 117 10.70 -8.70 32.70
C PRO A 117 12.07 -8.17 32.29
N ASP A 118 13.16 -8.92 32.50
CA ASP A 118 14.54 -8.53 32.15
C ASP A 118 14.74 -8.31 30.63
N ILE A 119 14.58 -7.05 30.18
CA ILE A 119 14.75 -6.64 28.78
C ILE A 119 16.22 -6.28 28.53
N ALA A 120 16.82 -6.88 27.51
CA ALA A 120 18.19 -6.56 27.11
C ALA A 120 18.25 -5.30 26.25
N TYR A 121 17.40 -5.24 25.21
CA TYR A 121 17.41 -4.13 24.25
C TYR A 121 16.08 -3.95 23.54
N CYS A 122 15.97 -2.83 22.83
CA CYS A 122 14.80 -2.51 22.02
C CYS A 122 15.21 -1.92 20.68
N VAL A 123 14.51 -2.33 19.61
CA VAL A 123 14.76 -1.89 18.23
C VAL A 123 13.44 -1.42 17.61
N ALA A 124 13.50 -0.32 16.87
CA ALA A 124 12.40 0.11 16.03
C ALA A 124 12.59 -0.45 14.61
N THR A 125 11.59 -1.17 14.10
CA THR A 125 11.58 -1.71 12.73
C THR A 125 10.54 -0.99 11.88
N SER A 126 10.71 -0.95 10.55
CA SER A 126 9.70 -0.41 9.65
C SER A 126 8.49 -1.35 9.63
N GLY A 127 7.36 -0.95 10.23
CA GLY A 127 6.12 -1.72 10.15
C GLY A 127 5.56 -1.74 8.73
N SER A 128 4.81 -2.79 8.37
CA SER A 128 4.08 -2.90 7.10
C SER A 128 3.03 -1.79 6.89
N THR A 129 2.66 -1.08 7.97
CA THR A 129 1.74 0.07 7.99
C THR A 129 2.44 1.42 7.81
N GLY A 130 3.78 1.46 7.69
CA GLY A 130 4.56 2.69 7.54
C GLY A 130 4.95 3.40 8.85
N ALA A 131 4.31 3.07 9.97
CA ALA A 131 4.74 3.50 11.31
C ALA A 131 5.82 2.56 11.87
N PRO A 132 6.85 3.07 12.58
CA PRO A 132 7.88 2.22 13.17
C PRO A 132 7.29 1.33 14.27
N LYS A 133 7.45 0.02 14.12
CA LYS A 133 7.06 -1.01 15.09
C LYS A 133 8.16 -1.17 16.12
N LEU A 134 7.81 -1.06 17.40
CA LEU A 134 8.77 -1.26 18.48
C LEU A 134 8.89 -2.74 18.84
N VAL A 135 10.10 -3.28 18.89
CA VAL A 135 10.36 -4.65 19.35
C VAL A 135 11.25 -4.61 20.59
N ARG A 136 10.70 -5.08 21.71
CA ARG A 136 11.39 -5.20 23.00
C ARG A 136 11.89 -6.63 23.15
N VAL A 137 13.19 -6.81 23.39
CA VAL A 137 13.85 -8.11 23.37
C VAL A 137 14.32 -8.49 24.78
N PRO A 138 13.64 -9.46 25.44
CA PRO A 138 14.11 -10.04 26.69
C PRO A 138 15.52 -10.63 26.59
N THR A 139 16.30 -10.58 27.67
CA THR A 139 17.65 -11.18 27.75
C THR A 139 17.64 -12.66 27.35
N GLN A 140 16.62 -13.40 27.79
CA GLN A 140 16.46 -14.82 27.45
C GLN A 140 16.29 -15.09 25.94
N CYS A 141 15.83 -14.11 25.16
CA CYS A 141 15.57 -14.31 23.72
C CYS A 141 16.85 -14.29 22.88
N ILE A 142 17.87 -13.52 23.30
CA ILE A 142 19.13 -13.38 22.56
C ILE A 142 20.15 -14.46 22.93
N LEU A 143 20.10 -15.00 24.16
CA LEU A 143 21.05 -16.00 24.64
C LEU A 143 21.17 -17.24 23.73
N PRO A 144 20.08 -17.88 23.26
CA PRO A 144 20.19 -19.02 22.34
C PRO A 144 20.96 -18.69 21.08
N ASN A 145 20.76 -17.47 20.55
CA ASN A 145 21.45 -17.02 19.35
C ASN A 145 22.96 -16.96 19.55
N LEU A 146 23.40 -16.36 20.67
CA LEU A 146 24.81 -16.22 21.01
C LEU A 146 25.48 -17.58 21.23
N ILE A 147 24.83 -18.45 22.02
CA ILE A 147 25.38 -19.77 22.38
C ILE A 147 25.51 -20.67 21.14
N THR A 148 24.51 -20.69 20.25
CA THR A 148 24.59 -21.49 19.03
C THR A 148 25.66 -20.94 18.09
N LEU A 149 25.67 -19.63 17.83
CA LEU A 149 26.60 -19.04 16.88
C LEU A 149 28.06 -19.14 17.36
N GLU A 150 28.31 -18.98 18.66
CA GLU A 150 29.61 -19.25 19.29
C GLU A 150 30.12 -20.65 18.93
N LYS A 151 29.30 -21.69 19.15
CA LYS A 151 29.66 -23.08 18.88
C LYS A 151 29.81 -23.36 17.38
N LEU A 152 28.89 -22.87 16.56
CA LEU A 152 28.87 -23.12 15.11
C LEU A 152 30.04 -22.46 14.39
N LEU A 153 30.43 -21.27 14.84
CA LEU A 153 31.55 -20.50 14.27
C LEU A 153 32.88 -20.81 14.97
N GLU A 154 32.87 -21.61 16.05
CA GLU A 154 34.08 -21.95 16.83
C GLU A 154 34.84 -20.68 17.25
N LEU A 155 34.10 -19.70 17.80
CA LEU A 155 34.68 -18.41 18.20
C LEU A 155 35.59 -18.55 19.42
N HIS A 156 36.68 -17.79 19.43
CA HIS A 156 37.64 -17.74 20.54
C HIS A 156 38.32 -16.35 20.64
N GLU A 157 39.18 -16.16 21.64
CA GLU A 157 39.76 -14.87 21.99
C GLU A 157 40.64 -14.21 20.90
N THR A 158 41.19 -15.00 19.96
CA THR A 158 41.98 -14.45 18.84
C THR A 158 41.14 -14.04 17.63
N ASP A 159 39.81 -14.19 17.69
CA ASP A 159 38.93 -13.74 16.62
C ASP A 159 38.79 -12.23 16.58
N GLN A 160 38.62 -11.72 15.36
CA GLN A 160 38.40 -10.31 15.07
C GLN A 160 37.09 -10.20 14.28
N ILE A 161 36.07 -9.68 14.95
CA ILE A 161 34.71 -9.56 14.41
C ILE A 161 34.51 -8.15 13.88
N LEU A 162 34.28 -8.01 12.58
CA LEU A 162 33.94 -6.71 11.99
C LEU A 162 32.49 -6.34 12.32
N VAL A 163 32.31 -5.18 12.97
CA VAL A 163 30.99 -4.58 13.17
C VAL A 163 30.61 -3.76 11.95
N SER A 164 29.86 -4.37 11.03
CA SER A 164 29.44 -3.73 9.78
C SER A 164 27.99 -3.19 9.82
N CYS A 165 27.16 -3.73 10.72
CA CYS A 165 25.77 -3.32 10.89
C CYS A 165 25.66 -2.04 11.71
N PRO A 166 24.77 -1.09 11.36
CA PRO A 166 24.51 0.07 12.20
C PRO A 166 23.98 -0.32 13.59
N PRO A 167 24.22 0.48 14.65
CA PRO A 167 23.77 0.17 16.01
C PRO A 167 22.25 0.05 16.14
N THR A 168 21.50 0.71 15.25
CA THR A 168 20.04 0.68 15.21
C THR A 168 19.46 -0.59 14.60
N PHE A 169 20.30 -1.58 14.25
CA PHE A 169 19.87 -2.86 13.71
C PHE A 169 20.26 -3.99 14.66
N ASP A 170 19.40 -4.99 14.85
CA ASP A 170 19.62 -6.07 15.81
C ASP A 170 20.83 -6.98 15.55
N PRO A 171 21.38 -7.16 14.33
CA PRO A 171 22.59 -7.98 14.16
C PRO A 171 23.85 -7.31 14.74
N PHE A 172 23.88 -5.98 14.87
CA PHE A 172 24.94 -5.29 15.63
C PHE A 172 24.99 -5.80 17.08
N VAL A 173 23.82 -6.04 17.68
CA VAL A 173 23.72 -6.51 19.07
C VAL A 173 24.28 -7.94 19.19
N VAL A 174 24.03 -8.77 18.18
CA VAL A 174 24.58 -10.13 18.08
C VAL A 174 26.10 -10.07 17.94
N ASP A 175 26.65 -9.31 16.98
CA ASP A 175 28.11 -9.18 16.78
C ASP A 175 28.81 -8.68 18.05
N MET A 176 28.26 -7.64 18.69
CA MET A 176 28.80 -7.08 19.92
C MET A 176 28.86 -8.12 21.04
N PHE A 177 27.74 -8.78 21.35
CA PHE A 177 27.71 -9.74 22.44
C PHE A 177 28.45 -11.04 22.12
N LEU A 178 28.51 -11.46 20.86
CA LEU A 178 29.34 -12.60 20.45
C LEU A 178 30.82 -12.32 20.74
N ALA A 179 31.32 -11.13 20.39
CA ALA A 179 32.70 -10.80 20.65
C ALA A 179 33.01 -10.71 22.15
N LEU A 180 32.21 -9.94 22.89
CA LEU A 180 32.41 -9.72 24.32
C LEU A 180 32.33 -11.03 25.13
N ARG A 181 31.44 -11.95 24.74
CA ARG A 181 31.29 -13.25 25.38
C ARG A 181 32.50 -14.17 25.17
N ASN A 182 33.14 -14.08 24.01
CA ASN A 182 34.25 -14.96 23.61
C ASN A 182 35.63 -14.32 23.79
N ALA A 183 35.70 -13.18 24.49
CA ALA A 183 36.93 -12.37 24.62
C ALA A 183 37.58 -12.01 23.26
N ALA A 184 36.79 -11.99 22.19
CA ALA A 184 37.23 -11.65 20.85
C ALA A 184 37.26 -10.12 20.66
N CYS A 185 37.99 -9.67 19.64
CA CYS A 185 38.13 -8.25 19.31
C CYS A 185 36.95 -7.76 18.44
N LEU A 186 36.38 -6.60 18.79
CA LEU A 186 35.44 -5.87 17.94
C LEU A 186 36.19 -4.86 17.08
N VAL A 187 36.16 -5.06 15.76
CA VAL A 187 36.68 -4.10 14.80
C VAL A 187 35.56 -3.13 14.42
N LEU A 188 35.60 -1.94 15.01
CA LEU A 188 34.60 -0.89 14.79
C LEU A 188 35.01 0.01 13.61
N VAL A 189 34.13 0.14 12.62
CA VAL A 189 34.35 1.02 11.47
C VAL A 189 33.35 2.17 11.43
N GLY A 190 33.87 3.40 11.30
CA GLY A 190 33.06 4.60 11.16
C GLY A 190 32.23 4.58 9.86
N ASN A 191 31.11 5.31 9.85
CA ASN A 191 30.17 5.32 8.73
C ASN A 191 30.80 5.75 7.40
N GLU A 192 31.73 6.70 7.40
CA GLU A 192 32.40 7.15 6.17
C GLU A 192 33.26 6.04 5.55
N LEU A 193 34.03 5.33 6.38
CA LEU A 193 34.84 4.21 5.94
C LEU A 193 33.98 3.04 5.47
N ARG A 194 32.84 2.82 6.13
CA ARG A 194 31.88 1.77 5.77
C ARG A 194 31.37 1.93 4.33
N LEU A 195 31.25 3.17 3.82
CA LEU A 195 30.78 3.46 2.47
C LEU A 195 31.90 3.49 1.41
N ASP A 196 33.16 3.28 1.81
CA ASP A 196 34.32 3.21 0.92
C ASP A 196 34.87 1.77 0.91
N ALA A 197 34.38 0.95 -0.02
CA ALA A 197 34.73 -0.47 -0.11
C ALA A 197 36.25 -0.70 -0.21
N GLY A 198 36.96 0.09 -1.01
CA GLY A 198 38.40 -0.07 -1.21
C GLY A 198 39.19 0.24 0.06
N ARG A 199 38.84 1.30 0.79
CA ARG A 199 39.48 1.60 2.08
C ARG A 199 39.10 0.59 3.15
N LEU A 200 37.83 0.16 3.19
CA LEU A 200 37.36 -0.83 4.15
C LEU A 200 38.11 -2.15 3.99
N GLN A 201 38.35 -2.61 2.77
CA GLN A 201 39.12 -3.82 2.48
C GLN A 201 40.54 -3.76 3.08
N ARG A 202 41.24 -2.64 2.89
CA ARG A 202 42.59 -2.47 3.47
C ARG A 202 42.55 -2.53 4.99
N VAL A 203 41.56 -1.89 5.62
CA VAL A 203 41.39 -1.98 7.07
C VAL A 203 41.15 -3.44 7.50
N VAL A 204 40.24 -4.12 6.82
CA VAL A 204 39.82 -5.50 7.13
C VAL A 204 40.97 -6.51 7.00
N PHE A 205 41.72 -6.49 5.89
CA PHE A 205 42.70 -7.56 5.60
C PHE A 205 44.15 -7.16 5.87
N GLU A 206 44.50 -5.87 5.75
CA GLU A 206 45.91 -5.44 5.88
C GLU A 206 46.22 -4.91 7.29
N GLN A 207 45.23 -4.31 7.96
CA GLN A 207 45.45 -3.64 9.26
C GLN A 207 44.91 -4.43 10.45
N THR A 208 43.77 -5.10 10.26
CA THR A 208 43.05 -5.75 11.36
C THR A 208 42.89 -7.25 11.18
N GLU A 209 43.24 -7.85 10.04
CA GLU A 209 43.17 -9.31 9.85
C GLU A 209 41.83 -9.93 10.35
N VAL A 210 40.71 -9.32 9.98
CA VAL A 210 39.37 -9.75 10.41
C VAL A 210 39.15 -11.24 10.11
N THR A 211 38.62 -11.97 11.09
CA THR A 211 38.35 -13.41 11.01
C THR A 211 36.87 -13.73 10.83
N VAL A 212 35.96 -12.84 11.25
CA VAL A 212 34.51 -13.03 11.14
C VAL A 212 33.86 -11.77 10.60
N MET A 213 33.04 -11.94 9.56
CA MET A 213 32.26 -10.87 8.96
C MET A 213 30.81 -11.26 8.81
N GLN A 214 29.92 -10.45 9.39
CA GLN A 214 28.49 -10.54 9.15
C GLN A 214 28.00 -9.27 8.47
N MET A 215 27.35 -9.40 7.31
CA MET A 215 26.86 -8.24 6.54
C MET A 215 25.69 -8.60 5.61
N THR A 216 25.08 -7.58 5.03
CA THR A 216 24.06 -7.78 3.99
C THR A 216 24.73 -8.05 2.63
N PRO A 217 24.13 -8.89 1.77
CA PRO A 217 24.57 -9.09 0.37
C PRO A 217 24.79 -7.77 -0.40
N SER A 218 23.89 -6.80 -0.25
CA SER A 218 24.01 -5.49 -0.91
C SER A 218 25.23 -4.69 -0.44
N PHE A 219 25.60 -4.84 0.83
CA PHE A 219 26.80 -4.23 1.39
C PHE A 219 28.07 -4.89 0.83
N LEU A 220 28.12 -6.23 0.81
CA LEU A 220 29.24 -6.97 0.22
C LEU A 220 29.42 -6.62 -1.26
N ARG A 221 28.34 -6.42 -2.01
CA ARG A 221 28.42 -6.14 -3.45
C ARG A 221 28.95 -4.73 -3.78
N GLN A 222 29.31 -3.92 -2.80
CA GLN A 222 30.14 -2.74 -3.08
C GLN A 222 31.58 -3.12 -3.46
N TRP A 223 31.99 -4.35 -3.18
CA TRP A 223 33.31 -4.88 -3.48
C TRP A 223 33.31 -5.49 -4.88
N ASN A 224 34.44 -5.42 -5.57
CA ASN A 224 34.56 -5.90 -6.93
C ASN A 224 34.69 -7.43 -6.96
N ASP A 225 34.21 -8.08 -8.02
CA ASP A 225 34.17 -9.56 -8.10
C ASP A 225 35.58 -10.20 -7.93
N ASN A 226 36.63 -9.54 -8.43
CA ASN A 226 38.01 -10.01 -8.23
C ASN A 226 38.45 -9.88 -6.77
N GLU A 227 38.08 -8.81 -6.06
CA GLU A 227 38.41 -8.63 -4.64
C GLU A 227 37.67 -9.67 -3.79
N ILE A 228 36.40 -9.94 -4.09
CA ILE A 228 35.62 -10.98 -3.42
C ILE A 228 36.27 -12.36 -3.64
N ARG A 229 36.63 -12.69 -4.88
CA ARG A 229 37.20 -14.00 -5.21
C ARG A 229 38.63 -14.18 -4.68
N ASP A 230 39.50 -13.20 -4.91
CA ASP A 230 40.95 -13.34 -4.74
C ASP A 230 41.44 -12.84 -3.38
N VAL A 231 40.72 -11.92 -2.73
CA VAL A 231 41.08 -11.37 -1.41
C VAL A 231 40.17 -11.94 -0.32
N LEU A 232 38.86 -11.65 -0.37
CA LEU A 232 37.92 -12.06 0.68
C LEU A 232 37.83 -13.58 0.80
N LEU A 233 37.62 -14.28 -0.32
CA LEU A 233 37.50 -15.75 -0.39
C LEU A 233 38.81 -16.44 -0.81
N GLY A 234 39.88 -15.66 -0.97
CA GLY A 234 41.19 -16.13 -1.41
C GLY A 234 41.90 -16.98 -0.37
N ARG A 235 42.95 -17.70 -0.80
CA ARG A 235 43.74 -18.58 0.08
C ARG A 235 44.50 -17.83 1.16
N SER A 236 44.84 -16.56 0.92
CA SER A 236 45.55 -15.69 1.84
C SER A 236 44.61 -14.84 2.72
N SER A 237 43.30 -15.09 2.67
CA SER A 237 42.33 -14.36 3.48
C SER A 237 42.54 -14.69 4.97
N SER A 238 42.51 -13.67 5.83
CA SER A 238 42.40 -13.85 7.28
C SER A 238 41.01 -14.31 7.71
N LEU A 239 40.02 -14.19 6.81
CA LEU A 239 38.63 -14.48 7.09
C LEU A 239 38.39 -15.98 7.26
N ARG A 240 37.81 -16.37 8.40
CA ARG A 240 37.33 -17.73 8.67
C ARG A 240 35.86 -17.89 8.29
N HIS A 241 35.05 -16.87 8.59
CA HIS A 241 33.59 -16.93 8.45
C HIS A 241 33.03 -15.69 7.74
N LEU A 242 32.30 -15.92 6.65
CA LEU A 242 31.48 -14.90 5.97
C LEU A 242 30.00 -15.26 6.15
N ILE A 243 29.25 -14.39 6.83
CA ILE A 243 27.85 -14.61 7.16
C ILE A 243 27.01 -13.55 6.44
N LEU A 244 26.12 -14.00 5.56
CA LEU A 244 25.26 -13.13 4.77
C LEU A 244 23.81 -13.30 5.20
N GLY A 245 23.16 -12.20 5.57
CA GLY A 245 21.78 -12.22 6.06
C GLY A 245 21.03 -10.91 5.89
N GLY A 246 19.73 -10.95 6.13
CA GLY A 246 18.83 -9.79 6.04
C GLY A 246 18.38 -9.42 4.62
N GLU A 247 18.91 -10.07 3.59
CA GLU A 247 18.47 -10.04 2.19
C GLU A 247 18.63 -11.45 1.59
N PRO A 248 18.00 -11.76 0.43
CA PRO A 248 18.17 -13.05 -0.23
C PRO A 248 19.63 -13.34 -0.52
N PHE A 249 20.04 -14.62 -0.40
CA PHE A 249 21.41 -15.00 -0.67
C PHE A 249 21.78 -14.68 -2.13
N PRO A 250 22.93 -14.06 -2.39
CA PRO A 250 23.26 -13.54 -3.71
C PRO A 250 23.62 -14.67 -4.69
N SER A 251 22.85 -14.77 -5.79
CA SER A 251 23.12 -15.70 -6.89
C SER A 251 24.44 -15.46 -7.61
N TRP A 252 24.94 -14.22 -7.54
CA TRP A 252 26.17 -13.77 -8.16
C TRP A 252 27.45 -14.14 -7.38
N LEU A 253 27.33 -14.51 -6.10
CA LEU A 253 28.48 -14.83 -5.26
C LEU A 253 28.99 -16.23 -5.62
N LYS A 254 30.14 -16.28 -6.29
CA LYS A 254 30.81 -17.55 -6.65
C LYS A 254 31.84 -17.90 -5.60
N ILE A 255 31.57 -18.95 -4.83
CA ILE A 255 32.49 -19.45 -3.80
C ILE A 255 33.53 -20.37 -4.46
N PRO A 256 34.84 -20.08 -4.36
CA PRO A 256 35.87 -20.98 -4.86
C PRO A 256 35.82 -22.34 -4.15
N ALA A 257 35.97 -23.45 -4.90
CA ALA A 257 35.90 -24.81 -4.36
C ALA A 257 36.90 -25.10 -3.23
N HIS A 258 38.04 -24.38 -3.23
CA HIS A 258 39.09 -24.50 -2.22
C HIS A 258 39.26 -23.22 -1.39
N SER A 259 38.18 -22.43 -1.25
CA SER A 259 38.21 -21.28 -0.35
C SER A 259 38.39 -21.75 1.11
N PRO A 260 39.30 -21.14 1.89
CA PRO A 260 39.42 -21.43 3.31
C PRO A 260 38.24 -20.85 4.12
N VAL A 261 37.48 -19.91 3.54
CA VAL A 261 36.39 -19.20 4.19
C VAL A 261 35.12 -20.03 4.19
N LYS A 262 34.51 -20.22 5.37
CA LYS A 262 33.19 -20.82 5.51
C LYS A 262 32.13 -19.74 5.26
N VAL A 263 31.33 -19.89 4.20
CA VAL A 263 30.25 -18.95 3.84
C VAL A 263 28.91 -19.46 4.34
N TYR A 264 28.10 -18.58 4.93
CA TYR A 264 26.80 -18.92 5.50
C TYR A 264 25.69 -18.00 4.99
N ASN A 265 24.53 -18.59 4.73
CA ASN A 265 23.26 -17.89 4.59
C ASN A 265 22.56 -17.91 5.96
N ILE A 266 22.29 -16.75 6.55
CA ILE A 266 21.61 -16.63 7.85
C ILE A 266 20.28 -15.89 7.70
N TYR A 267 19.24 -16.41 8.34
CA TYR A 267 17.87 -15.93 8.18
C TYR A 267 17.17 -15.75 9.53
N GLY A 268 16.35 -14.71 9.64
CA GLY A 268 15.50 -14.46 10.80
C GLY A 268 14.84 -13.09 10.75
N ILE A 269 14.01 -12.82 11.77
CA ILE A 269 13.29 -11.55 11.93
C ILE A 269 13.49 -11.03 13.36
N THR A 270 13.42 -9.71 13.54
CA THR A 270 13.63 -9.05 14.84
C THR A 270 12.64 -9.55 15.91
N GLU A 271 11.43 -9.92 15.49
CA GLU A 271 10.35 -10.45 16.32
C GLU A 271 10.65 -11.80 16.99
N VAL A 272 11.69 -12.52 16.55
CA VAL A 272 12.22 -13.74 17.20
C VAL A 272 13.71 -13.59 17.54
N SER A 273 14.14 -12.37 17.86
CA SER A 273 15.49 -12.03 18.34
C SER A 273 16.57 -12.27 17.28
N CYS A 274 16.48 -11.55 16.17
CA CYS A 274 17.46 -11.49 15.09
C CYS A 274 17.48 -12.75 14.20
N TRP A 275 18.33 -13.75 14.47
CA TRP A 275 18.53 -14.90 13.58
C TRP A 275 17.77 -16.15 14.04
N ALA A 276 17.13 -16.89 13.14
CA ALA A 276 16.36 -18.10 13.43
C ALA A 276 16.95 -19.37 12.80
N SER A 277 17.58 -19.28 11.63
CA SER A 277 18.22 -20.40 10.95
C SER A 277 19.49 -20.00 10.21
N ILE A 278 20.29 -21.01 9.89
CA ILE A 278 21.55 -20.85 9.15
C ILE A 278 21.81 -22.06 8.25
N GLU A 279 22.35 -21.80 7.05
CA GLU A 279 22.83 -22.81 6.10
C GLU A 279 24.28 -22.50 5.74
N ARG A 280 25.14 -23.53 5.71
CA ARG A 280 26.47 -23.40 5.12
C ARG A 280 26.38 -23.52 3.60
N VAL A 281 26.87 -22.51 2.89
CA VAL A 281 26.89 -22.48 1.42
C VAL A 281 28.28 -22.87 0.93
N THR A 282 28.33 -23.77 -0.04
CA THR A 282 29.56 -24.27 -0.66
C THR A 282 29.53 -24.04 -2.17
N ALA A 283 30.64 -24.29 -2.85
CA ALA A 283 30.71 -24.21 -4.32
C ALA A 283 29.74 -25.16 -5.05
N SER A 284 29.27 -26.22 -4.38
CA SER A 284 28.29 -27.18 -4.91
C SER A 284 26.85 -26.86 -4.51
N SER A 285 26.61 -25.80 -3.75
CA SER A 285 25.26 -25.38 -3.36
C SER A 285 24.46 -24.84 -4.54
N ASN A 286 23.13 -24.95 -4.45
CA ASN A 286 22.22 -24.34 -5.41
C ASN A 286 22.37 -22.81 -5.41
N ILE A 287 22.06 -22.20 -6.57
CA ILE A 287 22.05 -20.73 -6.77
C ILE A 287 21.13 -20.03 -5.77
N ASN A 288 20.04 -20.69 -5.36
CA ASN A 288 19.17 -20.28 -4.25
C ASN A 288 19.34 -21.29 -3.10
N PRO A 289 20.25 -21.06 -2.13
CA PRO A 289 20.40 -21.94 -0.99
C PRO A 289 19.16 -21.90 -0.10
N SER A 290 18.95 -22.97 0.67
CA SER A 290 17.86 -22.99 1.65
C SER A 290 18.08 -21.94 2.74
N LEU A 291 17.00 -21.59 3.45
CA LEU A 291 17.04 -20.80 4.69
C LEU A 291 17.77 -21.53 5.83
N GLY A 292 18.06 -22.81 5.63
CA GLY A 292 18.91 -23.62 6.51
C GLY A 292 18.15 -24.30 7.62
N SER A 293 18.92 -24.80 8.58
CA SER A 293 18.39 -25.48 9.76
C SER A 293 18.16 -24.47 10.89
N PRO A 294 17.14 -24.68 11.75
CA PRO A 294 16.96 -23.89 12.96
C PRO A 294 18.25 -23.77 13.77
N LEU A 295 18.55 -22.58 14.28
CA LEU A 295 19.74 -22.34 15.11
C LEU A 295 19.68 -23.09 16.45
N ASP A 296 18.49 -23.33 16.97
CA ASP A 296 18.30 -24.00 18.24
C ASP A 296 16.94 -24.71 18.29
N ASP A 297 16.80 -25.68 19.19
CA ASP A 297 15.60 -26.53 19.29
C ASP A 297 14.35 -25.75 19.71
N SER A 298 14.47 -24.48 20.12
CA SER A 298 13.32 -23.65 20.45
C SER A 298 12.65 -23.04 19.22
N ILE A 299 13.26 -23.12 18.04
CA ILE A 299 12.73 -22.55 16.80
C ILE A 299 11.92 -23.61 16.04
N VAL A 300 10.67 -23.26 15.71
CA VAL A 300 9.76 -24.09 14.92
C VAL A 300 9.34 -23.33 13.67
N PHE A 301 9.57 -23.92 12.50
CA PHE A 301 9.05 -23.38 11.24
C PHE A 301 7.68 -23.95 10.93
N GLN A 302 6.76 -23.07 10.53
CA GLN A 302 5.42 -23.43 10.11
C GLN A 302 5.08 -22.68 8.83
N LEU A 303 4.59 -23.38 7.80
CA LEU A 303 3.99 -22.72 6.64
C LEU A 303 2.51 -22.55 6.86
N ARG A 304 2.01 -21.39 6.46
CA ARG A 304 0.58 -21.13 6.38
C ARG A 304 0.20 -20.86 4.94
N ASP A 305 -0.93 -21.40 4.52
CA ASP A 305 -1.47 -21.12 3.21
C ASP A 305 -1.71 -19.61 3.06
N VAL A 306 -1.34 -19.04 1.92
CA VAL A 306 -1.36 -17.58 1.71
C VAL A 306 -2.80 -17.04 1.62
N ASN A 307 -3.76 -17.88 1.22
CA ASN A 307 -5.15 -17.46 1.01
C ASN A 307 -6.01 -17.70 2.26
N THR A 308 -5.82 -18.85 2.91
CA THR A 308 -6.65 -19.28 4.05
C THR A 308 -6.01 -19.00 5.40
N GLY A 309 -4.69 -18.78 5.47
CA GLY A 309 -3.95 -18.59 6.73
C GLY A 309 -3.83 -19.84 7.60
N HIS A 310 -4.36 -20.98 7.14
CA HIS A 310 -4.27 -22.25 7.85
C HIS A 310 -2.86 -22.83 7.78
N ALA A 311 -2.43 -23.46 8.87
CA ALA A 311 -1.16 -24.19 8.90
C ALA A 311 -1.21 -25.36 7.91
N LEU A 312 -0.19 -25.44 7.07
CA LEU A 312 -0.01 -26.52 6.10
C LEU A 312 0.62 -27.73 6.79
N ASN A 313 0.20 -28.92 6.40
CA ASN A 313 0.87 -30.14 6.84
C ASN A 313 2.19 -30.30 6.08
N LEU A 314 3.28 -30.36 6.84
CA LEU A 314 4.65 -30.47 6.33
C LEU A 314 5.21 -31.90 6.45
N GLU A 315 4.38 -32.86 6.83
CA GLU A 315 4.75 -34.28 6.89
C GLU A 315 4.72 -34.91 5.50
N ASN A 316 5.76 -35.67 5.14
CA ASN A 316 5.86 -36.45 3.90
C ASN A 316 5.67 -35.62 2.61
N VAL A 317 6.35 -34.47 2.52
CA VAL A 317 6.33 -33.59 1.34
C VAL A 317 6.93 -34.30 0.12
N VAL A 318 6.08 -34.77 -0.80
CA VAL A 318 6.50 -35.34 -2.09
C VAL A 318 6.65 -34.23 -3.15
N ASP A 319 5.69 -33.31 -3.20
CA ASP A 319 5.69 -32.15 -4.08
C ASP A 319 6.00 -30.85 -3.30
N PRO A 320 6.70 -29.87 -3.90
CA PRO A 320 7.03 -28.63 -3.19
C PRO A 320 5.80 -27.89 -2.68
N ILE A 321 5.77 -27.58 -1.37
CA ILE A 321 4.67 -26.87 -0.71
C ILE A 321 5.06 -25.41 -0.52
N ARG A 322 4.20 -24.49 -0.96
CA ARG A 322 4.42 -23.05 -0.83
C ARG A 322 3.49 -22.43 0.21
N GLY A 323 4.02 -21.50 1.00
CA GLY A 323 3.22 -20.79 2.00
C GLY A 323 3.95 -19.61 2.62
N ASN A 324 3.22 -18.84 3.42
CA ASN A 324 3.77 -17.78 4.26
C ASN A 324 4.48 -18.41 5.47
N LEU A 325 5.77 -18.11 5.62
CA LEU A 325 6.59 -18.65 6.70
C LEU A 325 6.24 -17.97 8.03
N HIS A 326 6.00 -18.78 9.06
CA HIS A 326 5.88 -18.36 10.44
C HIS A 326 6.98 -19.01 11.26
N ILE A 327 7.57 -18.25 12.19
CA ILE A 327 8.60 -18.73 13.10
C ILE A 327 8.01 -18.77 14.50
N GLY A 328 7.90 -19.96 15.06
CA GLY A 328 7.47 -20.23 16.44
C GLY A 328 8.64 -20.34 17.39
N SER A 329 8.50 -19.81 18.60
CA SER A 329 9.40 -20.15 19.70
C SER A 329 8.73 -20.10 21.07
N GLY A 330 9.09 -21.04 21.95
CA GLY A 330 8.72 -21.02 23.37
C GLY A 330 9.64 -20.17 24.24
N VAL A 331 10.85 -19.85 23.74
CA VAL A 331 11.90 -19.11 24.49
C VAL A 331 12.09 -17.71 23.91
N ARG A 332 12.17 -17.60 22.58
CA ARG A 332 12.57 -16.39 21.85
C ARG A 332 11.37 -15.50 21.54
N LYS A 333 10.66 -15.12 22.61
CA LYS A 333 9.39 -14.40 22.58
C LYS A 333 9.63 -12.90 22.79
N CYS A 334 9.93 -12.18 21.71
CA CYS A 334 10.03 -10.72 21.75
C CYS A 334 8.65 -10.09 21.91
N ILE A 335 8.58 -8.97 22.62
CA ILE A 335 7.33 -8.22 22.85
C ILE A 335 7.22 -7.12 21.81
N ILE A 336 6.11 -7.09 21.10
CA ILE A 336 5.91 -6.24 19.92
C ILE A 336 4.89 -5.14 20.21
N GLY A 337 5.20 -3.90 19.84
CA GLY A 337 4.24 -2.78 19.91
C GLY A 337 3.69 -2.64 21.33
N GLU A 338 2.37 -2.74 21.47
CA GLU A 338 1.66 -2.68 22.76
C GLU A 338 1.28 -4.06 23.33
N GLU A 339 1.87 -5.16 22.81
CA GLU A 339 1.62 -6.50 23.35
C GLU A 339 1.87 -6.56 24.87
N SER A 340 0.96 -7.26 25.56
CA SER A 340 1.07 -7.58 26.97
C SER A 340 2.29 -8.47 27.21
N SER A 341 3.23 -7.99 28.03
CA SER A 341 4.44 -8.75 28.35
C SER A 341 4.13 -10.01 29.13
N GLU A 342 3.09 -10.00 29.96
CA GLU A 342 2.64 -11.16 30.74
C GLU A 342 2.09 -12.27 29.83
N ASP A 343 1.34 -11.90 28.79
CA ASP A 343 0.75 -12.88 27.87
C ASP A 343 1.79 -13.48 26.93
N VAL A 344 2.72 -12.67 26.42
CA VAL A 344 3.78 -13.12 25.52
C VAL A 344 4.80 -14.00 26.24
N LEU A 345 5.10 -13.73 27.52
CA LEU A 345 6.16 -14.41 28.25
C LEU A 345 5.69 -15.67 29.02
N ARG A 346 4.41 -16.07 28.93
CA ARG A 346 3.91 -17.32 29.56
C ARG A 346 4.74 -18.53 29.12
N ILE A 347 5.19 -19.32 30.09
CA ILE A 347 6.23 -20.35 29.91
C ILE A 347 5.80 -21.48 28.94
N ASP A 348 4.53 -21.88 28.95
CA ASP A 348 4.07 -23.08 28.24
C ASP A 348 3.56 -22.85 26.79
N ALA A 349 3.65 -21.63 26.26
CA ALA A 349 3.11 -21.30 24.93
C ALA A 349 4.23 -21.04 23.90
N ILE A 350 4.14 -21.70 22.74
CA ILE A 350 4.89 -21.33 21.53
C ILE A 350 4.22 -20.11 20.90
N VAL A 351 4.98 -19.03 20.73
CA VAL A 351 4.50 -17.83 20.06
C VAL A 351 5.01 -17.85 18.61
N TYR A 352 4.08 -17.93 17.66
CA TYR A 352 4.37 -17.84 16.23
C TYR A 352 4.35 -16.39 15.76
N ARG A 353 5.40 -15.99 15.06
CA ARG A 353 5.53 -14.69 14.41
C ARG A 353 5.47 -14.87 12.91
N SER A 354 4.53 -14.18 12.25
CA SER A 354 4.49 -14.12 10.80
C SER A 354 5.73 -13.39 10.31
N THR A 355 6.43 -13.98 9.36
CA THR A 355 7.58 -13.34 8.72
C THR A 355 7.13 -12.38 7.64
N GLY A 356 6.00 -12.66 6.97
CA GLY A 356 5.62 -12.01 5.72
C GLY A 356 6.34 -12.56 4.48
N ASP A 357 7.20 -13.57 4.65
CA ASP A 357 7.99 -14.17 3.58
C ASP A 357 7.27 -15.37 2.98
N LEU A 358 7.27 -15.44 1.64
CA LEU A 358 6.82 -16.58 0.88
C LEU A 358 7.99 -17.55 0.72
N VAL A 359 7.77 -18.80 1.12
CA VAL A 359 8.79 -19.84 1.01
C VAL A 359 8.20 -21.11 0.41
N GLU A 360 9.08 -21.96 -0.10
CA GLU A 360 8.78 -23.30 -0.62
C GLU A 360 9.52 -24.33 0.22
N GLN A 361 8.81 -25.27 0.84
CA GLN A 361 9.43 -26.46 1.38
C GLN A 361 9.54 -27.53 0.29
N ARG A 362 10.73 -28.09 0.11
CA ARG A 362 10.97 -29.16 -0.87
C ARG A 362 11.01 -30.53 -0.20
N SER A 363 11.15 -31.57 -1.01
CA SER A 363 11.19 -32.96 -0.57
C SER A 363 12.39 -33.31 0.33
N ASP A 364 13.41 -32.46 0.38
CA ASP A 364 14.52 -32.55 1.33
C ASP A 364 14.16 -31.99 2.73
N GLY A 365 12.93 -31.51 2.91
CA GLY A 365 12.43 -30.90 4.13
C GLY A 365 12.92 -29.48 4.38
N LYS A 366 13.76 -28.92 3.50
CA LYS A 366 14.33 -27.59 3.65
C LYS A 366 13.43 -26.51 3.05
N PHE A 367 13.51 -25.32 3.62
CA PHE A 367 12.76 -24.14 3.17
C PHE A 367 13.60 -23.27 2.24
N TYR A 368 13.02 -22.84 1.13
CA TYR A 368 13.65 -21.99 0.13
C TYR A 368 12.88 -20.68 0.00
N TYR A 369 13.59 -19.57 0.07
CA TYR A 369 12.99 -18.24 -0.04
C TYR A 369 12.50 -17.97 -1.48
N LEU A 370 11.26 -17.50 -1.62
CA LEU A 370 10.65 -17.13 -2.91
C LEU A 370 10.35 -15.64 -3.04
N GLY A 371 10.48 -14.86 -1.97
CA GLY A 371 10.12 -13.44 -1.95
C GLY A 371 9.24 -13.10 -0.75
N ARG A 372 8.67 -11.91 -0.80
CA ARG A 372 7.73 -11.40 0.20
C ARG A 372 6.29 -11.57 -0.26
N CYS A 373 5.37 -11.87 0.67
CA CYS A 373 3.93 -11.88 0.37
C CYS A 373 3.41 -10.48 0.01
N ASP A 374 4.03 -9.41 0.52
CA ASP A 374 3.64 -8.01 0.31
C ASP A 374 4.43 -7.26 -0.77
N GLU A 375 5.60 -7.74 -1.23
CA GLU A 375 6.34 -7.14 -2.37
C GLU A 375 5.80 -7.53 -3.74
N SER A 376 4.72 -8.31 -3.78
CA SER A 376 4.01 -8.58 -5.01
C SER A 376 3.22 -7.36 -5.44
N VAL A 377 3.61 -6.76 -6.56
CA VAL A 377 2.87 -5.64 -7.13
C VAL A 377 1.82 -6.14 -8.08
N LYS A 378 0.63 -5.56 -8.01
CA LYS A 378 -0.43 -5.86 -8.97
C LYS A 378 -0.26 -4.94 -10.18
N ARG A 379 0.40 -5.44 -11.22
CA ARG A 379 0.53 -4.74 -12.50
C ARG A 379 -0.56 -5.24 -13.44
N LEU A 380 -1.51 -4.36 -13.77
CA LEU A 380 -2.57 -4.65 -14.75
C LEU A 380 -3.36 -5.93 -14.46
N GLY A 381 -3.61 -6.24 -13.18
CA GLY A 381 -4.33 -7.45 -12.77
C GLY A 381 -3.44 -8.67 -12.51
N VAL A 382 -2.21 -8.68 -13.03
CA VAL A 382 -1.22 -9.74 -12.81
C VAL A 382 -0.38 -9.43 -11.57
N ARG A 383 -0.24 -10.43 -10.70
CA ARG A 383 0.59 -10.33 -9.49
C ARG A 383 2.04 -10.62 -9.89
N VAL A 384 2.88 -9.59 -9.89
CA VAL A 384 4.29 -9.69 -10.27
C VAL A 384 5.15 -9.58 -9.02
N ASN A 385 6.02 -10.56 -8.79
CA ASN A 385 6.98 -10.55 -7.71
C ASN A 385 8.25 -9.82 -8.16
N LEU A 386 8.51 -8.63 -7.61
CA LEU A 386 9.66 -7.80 -8.00
C LEU A 386 10.99 -8.49 -7.69
N SER A 387 11.09 -9.19 -6.56
CA SER A 387 12.30 -9.91 -6.15
C SER A 387 12.63 -11.07 -7.10
N TRP A 388 11.62 -11.71 -7.69
CA TRP A 388 11.83 -12.72 -8.73
C TRP A 388 12.43 -12.12 -10.01
N LEU A 389 11.97 -10.93 -10.42
CA LEU A 389 12.54 -10.22 -11.57
C LEU A 389 14.02 -9.88 -11.35
N GLU A 390 14.36 -9.44 -10.14
CA GLU A 390 15.74 -9.16 -9.72
C GLU A 390 16.61 -10.43 -9.80
N GLN A 391 16.14 -11.54 -9.24
CA GLN A 391 16.85 -12.83 -9.29
C GLN A 391 17.07 -13.34 -10.72
N CYS A 392 16.09 -13.15 -11.61
CA CYS A 392 16.24 -13.49 -13.03
C CYS A 392 17.27 -12.58 -13.70
N ALA A 393 17.20 -11.27 -13.48
CA ALA A 393 18.12 -10.31 -14.08
C ALA A 393 19.58 -10.54 -13.63
N ASP A 394 19.81 -10.84 -12.36
CA ASP A 394 21.15 -11.08 -11.80
C ASP A 394 21.87 -12.30 -12.42
N GLN A 395 21.13 -13.16 -13.14
CA GLN A 395 21.70 -14.29 -13.89
C GLN A 395 22.14 -13.93 -15.31
N CYS A 396 21.84 -12.71 -15.79
CA CYS A 396 22.23 -12.25 -17.11
C CYS A 396 23.72 -11.88 -17.12
N GLU A 397 24.45 -12.33 -18.15
CA GLU A 397 25.87 -12.02 -18.30
C GLU A 397 26.09 -10.50 -18.41
N GLY A 398 27.05 -9.98 -17.63
CA GLY A 398 27.40 -8.56 -17.58
C GLY A 398 26.58 -7.71 -16.60
N ILE A 399 25.45 -8.19 -16.08
CA ILE A 399 24.74 -7.51 -14.98
C ILE A 399 25.46 -7.78 -13.66
N LEU A 400 25.78 -6.70 -12.95
CA LEU A 400 26.39 -6.77 -11.61
C LEU A 400 25.34 -6.65 -10.50
N LYS A 401 24.39 -5.74 -10.60
CA LYS A 401 23.30 -5.60 -9.62
C LYS A 401 22.02 -5.29 -10.35
N SER A 402 20.89 -5.77 -9.85
CA SER A 402 19.58 -5.34 -10.31
C SER A 402 18.65 -4.98 -9.16
N CYS A 403 17.70 -4.08 -9.43
CA CYS A 403 16.62 -3.70 -8.55
C CYS A 403 15.39 -3.46 -9.42
N ALA A 404 14.29 -4.14 -9.12
CA ALA A 404 13.02 -3.91 -9.77
C ALA A 404 12.23 -2.91 -8.92
N ILE A 405 11.80 -1.82 -9.55
CA ILE A 405 10.91 -0.83 -8.95
C ILE A 405 9.59 -0.82 -9.69
N PHE A 406 8.51 -0.66 -8.94
CA PHE A 406 7.18 -0.45 -9.49
C PHE A 406 6.79 1.01 -9.32
N ASP A 407 6.46 1.66 -10.43
CA ASP A 407 5.81 2.97 -10.44
C ASP A 407 4.29 2.74 -10.39
N PRO A 408 3.64 2.92 -9.21
CA PRO A 408 2.20 2.72 -9.09
C PRO A 408 1.38 3.75 -9.85
N ARG A 409 1.93 4.95 -10.15
CA ARG A 409 1.22 5.99 -10.91
C ARG A 409 1.09 5.59 -12.37
N ARG A 410 2.15 5.02 -12.93
CA ARG A 410 2.21 4.60 -14.33
C ARG A 410 1.92 3.11 -14.53
N HIS A 411 1.79 2.33 -13.46
CA HIS A 411 1.73 0.86 -13.46
C HIS A 411 2.88 0.21 -14.24
N ARG A 412 4.08 0.81 -14.18
CA ARG A 412 5.27 0.32 -14.89
C ARG A 412 6.26 -0.31 -13.92
N ILE A 413 6.95 -1.34 -14.38
CA ILE A 413 8.10 -1.91 -13.68
C ILE A 413 9.36 -1.46 -14.41
N ALA A 414 10.29 -0.83 -13.69
CA ALA A 414 11.61 -0.55 -14.20
C ALA A 414 12.63 -1.47 -13.52
N LEU A 415 13.50 -2.09 -14.31
CA LEU A 415 14.66 -2.82 -13.84
C LEU A 415 15.87 -1.89 -13.92
N CYS A 416 16.29 -1.40 -12.76
CA CYS A 416 17.51 -0.63 -12.60
C CYS A 416 18.67 -1.59 -12.39
N TYR A 417 19.74 -1.49 -13.17
CA TYR A 417 20.88 -2.39 -13.07
C TYR A 417 22.24 -1.68 -13.19
N THR A 418 23.27 -2.29 -12.61
CA THR A 418 24.67 -1.90 -12.80
C THR A 418 25.37 -2.97 -13.65
N SER A 419 26.43 -2.62 -14.37
CA SER A 419 27.18 -3.56 -15.21
C SER A 419 28.66 -3.23 -15.26
N SER A 420 29.51 -4.24 -15.50
CA SER A 420 30.97 -4.09 -15.64
C SER A 420 31.42 -3.56 -17.00
N GLY A 421 30.48 -3.44 -17.95
CA GLY A 421 30.71 -2.96 -19.31
C GLY A 421 29.41 -2.55 -20.00
N ILE A 422 29.45 -2.37 -21.32
CA ILE A 422 28.26 -2.06 -22.12
C ILE A 422 27.46 -3.34 -22.32
N VAL A 423 26.41 -3.53 -21.52
CA VAL A 423 25.42 -4.59 -21.72
C VAL A 423 24.29 -4.02 -22.57
N GLN A 424 24.00 -4.61 -23.72
CA GLN A 424 22.91 -4.13 -24.55
C GLN A 424 21.58 -4.47 -23.89
N LYS A 425 20.67 -3.50 -23.81
CA LYS A 425 19.34 -3.69 -23.21
C LYS A 425 18.55 -4.85 -23.83
N ASN A 426 18.76 -5.11 -25.13
CA ASN A 426 18.11 -6.22 -25.83
C ASN A 426 18.59 -7.58 -25.30
N ASP A 427 19.86 -7.74 -24.96
CA ASP A 427 20.41 -9.02 -24.48
C ASP A 427 19.77 -9.38 -23.12
N ILE A 428 19.63 -8.39 -22.23
CA ILE A 428 18.94 -8.54 -20.93
C ILE A 428 17.48 -8.92 -21.14
N ARG A 429 16.79 -8.21 -22.04
CA ARG A 429 15.39 -8.46 -22.35
C ARG A 429 15.20 -9.89 -22.88
N THR A 430 15.97 -10.30 -23.89
CA THR A 430 15.88 -11.65 -24.48
C THR A 430 16.19 -12.74 -23.46
N PHE A 431 17.17 -12.53 -22.58
CA PHE A 431 17.47 -13.47 -21.51
C PHE A 431 16.29 -13.60 -20.53
N MET A 432 15.72 -12.49 -20.09
CA MET A 432 14.57 -12.50 -19.18
C MET A 432 13.30 -13.06 -19.83
N GLU A 433 13.06 -12.82 -21.13
CA GLU A 433 11.97 -13.40 -21.92
C GLU A 433 12.03 -14.94 -21.96
N SER A 434 13.23 -15.53 -21.87
CA SER A 434 13.37 -16.99 -21.80
C SER A 434 12.94 -17.59 -20.45
N LYS A 435 12.77 -16.77 -19.41
CA LYS A 435 12.50 -17.20 -18.02
C LYS A 435 11.18 -16.67 -17.45
N LEU A 436 10.63 -15.61 -18.03
CA LEU A 436 9.47 -14.88 -17.53
C LEU A 436 8.34 -14.85 -18.55
N LYS A 437 7.11 -14.72 -18.07
CA LYS A 437 5.96 -14.46 -18.95
C LYS A 437 6.01 -13.01 -19.46
N SER A 438 5.44 -12.75 -20.64
CA SER A 438 5.37 -11.40 -21.23
C SER A 438 4.74 -10.37 -20.28
N GLU A 439 3.77 -10.80 -19.47
CA GLU A 439 3.05 -10.01 -18.46
C GLU A 439 3.86 -9.70 -17.20
N GLU A 440 5.01 -10.34 -16.98
CA GLU A 440 5.92 -10.14 -15.85
C GLU A 440 7.14 -9.28 -16.25
N MET A 441 7.40 -9.13 -17.55
CA MET A 441 8.57 -8.44 -18.09
C MET A 441 8.66 -6.96 -17.67
N PRO A 442 9.84 -6.46 -17.21
CA PRO A 442 10.04 -5.03 -16.96
C PRO A 442 9.77 -4.17 -18.19
N ASN A 443 9.13 -3.02 -17.98
CA ASN A 443 8.87 -2.03 -19.02
C ASN A 443 10.14 -1.27 -19.40
N ASP A 444 10.96 -0.94 -18.41
CA ASP A 444 12.18 -0.15 -18.57
C ASP A 444 13.40 -0.93 -18.08
N PHE A 445 14.51 -0.77 -18.78
CA PHE A 445 15.82 -1.31 -18.41
C PHE A 445 16.78 -0.13 -18.32
N LEU A 446 17.24 0.17 -17.10
CA LEU A 446 17.99 1.38 -16.80
C LEU A 446 19.33 1.00 -16.22
N GLN A 447 20.38 1.31 -16.97
CA GLN A 447 21.73 1.20 -16.45
C GLN A 447 21.99 2.40 -15.54
N VAL A 448 22.21 2.14 -14.26
CA VAL A 448 22.58 3.14 -13.25
C VAL A 448 24.06 2.98 -12.90
N LYS A 449 24.70 4.06 -12.46
CA LYS A 449 26.10 4.00 -11.98
C LYS A 449 26.22 3.19 -10.69
N GLU A 450 25.27 3.38 -9.78
CA GLU A 450 25.22 2.71 -8.49
C GLU A 450 23.75 2.57 -8.03
N LEU A 451 23.46 1.53 -7.25
CA LEU A 451 22.17 1.40 -6.56
C LEU A 451 22.31 2.04 -5.17
N PRO A 452 21.50 3.06 -4.82
CA PRO A 452 21.57 3.70 -3.52
C PRO A 452 21.18 2.71 -2.42
N LEU A 453 21.95 2.69 -1.34
CA LEU A 453 21.65 1.89 -0.16
C LEU A 453 20.93 2.73 0.90
N SER A 454 20.13 2.03 1.70
CA SER A 454 19.54 2.52 2.94
C SER A 454 20.60 2.61 4.02
N ASP A 455 20.26 3.24 5.14
CA ASP A 455 21.13 3.31 6.31
C ASP A 455 21.51 1.91 6.83
N HIS A 456 20.59 0.95 6.71
CA HIS A 456 20.76 -0.46 7.09
C HIS A 456 21.61 -1.27 6.09
N GLY A 457 22.13 -0.66 5.01
CA GLY A 457 22.93 -1.35 4.00
C GLY A 457 22.14 -2.18 2.99
N LYS A 458 20.80 -2.15 3.03
CA LYS A 458 19.91 -2.74 2.01
C LYS A 458 19.63 -1.78 0.86
N ILE A 459 19.21 -2.25 -0.31
CA ILE A 459 18.83 -1.36 -1.43
C ILE A 459 17.70 -0.39 -1.04
N ASN A 460 17.85 0.90 -1.34
CA ASN A 460 16.84 1.93 -1.09
C ASN A 460 15.93 2.15 -2.32
N ARG A 461 14.93 1.28 -2.45
CA ARG A 461 13.96 1.31 -3.57
C ARG A 461 13.21 2.64 -3.71
N LYS A 462 12.92 3.31 -2.58
CA LYS A 462 12.24 4.61 -2.59
C LYS A 462 13.08 5.68 -3.27
N LYS A 463 14.37 5.77 -2.93
CA LYS A 463 15.31 6.72 -3.56
C LYS A 463 15.53 6.42 -5.06
N ILE A 464 15.56 5.14 -5.44
CA ILE A 464 15.64 4.74 -6.86
C ILE A 464 14.39 5.19 -7.62
N LEU A 465 13.20 4.98 -7.03
CA LEU A 465 11.95 5.43 -7.63
C LEU A 465 11.92 6.96 -7.79
N GLU A 466 12.33 7.72 -6.76
CA GLU A 466 12.42 9.18 -6.84
C GLU A 466 13.34 9.64 -7.99
N GLN A 467 14.54 9.07 -8.11
CA GLN A 467 15.48 9.36 -9.22
C GLN A 467 14.91 8.98 -10.59
N PHE A 468 14.25 7.81 -10.69
CA PHE A 468 13.60 7.36 -11.93
C PHE A 468 12.47 8.29 -12.38
N LEU A 469 11.73 8.85 -11.42
CA LEU A 469 10.67 9.82 -11.71
C LEU A 469 11.25 11.16 -12.19
N GLU A 470 12.35 11.63 -11.59
CA GLU A 470 13.05 12.87 -11.97
C GLU A 470 13.69 12.80 -13.38
N ASP A 471 14.36 11.69 -13.73
CA ASP A 471 15.03 11.54 -15.02
C ASP A 471 14.03 11.47 -16.21
N ASN A 472 12.85 10.88 -16.02
CA ASN A 472 11.82 10.80 -17.07
C ASN A 472 11.06 12.12 -17.30
N ASP A 473 11.09 13.05 -16.35
CA ASP A 473 10.54 14.40 -16.54
C ASP A 473 11.51 15.31 -17.35
N SER A 474 12.72 14.82 -17.66
CA SER A 474 13.79 15.59 -18.31
C SER A 474 14.02 15.24 -19.79
N LYS A 475 12.98 15.39 -20.62
CA LYS A 475 13.02 15.91 -22.02
C LYS A 475 11.68 15.67 -22.73
N PRO A 476 10.77 16.66 -22.78
CA PRO A 476 9.57 16.56 -23.60
C PRO A 476 9.90 16.65 -25.10
N THR A 477 9.54 15.61 -25.87
CA THR A 477 9.36 15.70 -27.33
C THR A 477 8.25 16.72 -27.60
N LYS A 478 8.57 17.85 -28.27
CA LYS A 478 7.70 19.04 -28.42
C LYS A 478 6.34 18.82 -29.13
N ASN A 479 5.96 17.59 -29.50
CA ASN A 479 4.78 17.33 -30.34
C ASN A 479 3.80 16.34 -29.69
N LEU A 480 2.59 16.83 -29.40
CA LEU A 480 1.49 16.06 -28.80
C LEU A 480 1.12 14.81 -29.61
N LYS A 481 1.23 14.90 -30.94
CA LYS A 481 0.99 13.80 -31.88
C LYS A 481 2.00 12.68 -31.72
N GLU A 482 3.28 13.03 -31.60
CA GLU A 482 4.34 12.05 -31.41
C GLU A 482 4.22 11.36 -30.05
N GLN A 483 3.82 12.11 -29.02
CA GLN A 483 3.57 11.56 -27.68
C GLN A 483 2.39 10.59 -27.67
N PHE A 484 1.27 10.94 -28.30
CA PHE A 484 0.11 10.05 -28.45
C PHE A 484 0.46 8.79 -29.25
N LEU A 485 1.10 8.97 -30.42
CA LEU A 485 1.55 7.85 -31.25
C LEU A 485 2.55 6.97 -30.51
N ARG A 486 3.48 7.54 -29.74
CA ARG A 486 4.41 6.75 -28.93
C ARG A 486 3.65 5.92 -27.89
N ASN A 487 2.70 6.51 -27.17
CA ASN A 487 1.91 5.78 -26.19
C ASN A 487 1.09 4.64 -26.85
N VAL A 488 0.53 4.87 -28.05
CA VAL A 488 -0.22 3.86 -28.82
C VAL A 488 0.70 2.79 -29.45
N PHE A 489 1.93 3.14 -29.85
CA PHE A 489 2.89 2.18 -30.42
C PHE A 489 3.64 1.38 -29.36
N GLU A 490 3.88 1.96 -28.17
CA GLU A 490 4.35 1.23 -26.99
C GLU A 490 3.35 0.13 -26.59
N LEU A 491 2.04 0.39 -26.73
CA LEU A 491 0.98 -0.61 -26.54
C LEU A 491 1.03 -1.76 -27.55
N LEU A 492 1.49 -1.48 -28.78
CA LEU A 492 1.67 -2.47 -29.84
C LEU A 492 3.03 -3.19 -29.78
N GLY A 493 3.87 -2.89 -28.79
CA GLY A 493 5.19 -3.50 -28.62
C GLY A 493 6.27 -2.98 -29.58
N VAL A 494 6.08 -1.83 -30.24
CA VAL A 494 7.05 -1.26 -31.20
C VAL A 494 7.68 0.01 -30.65
N HIS A 495 9.00 -0.03 -30.39
CA HIS A 495 9.79 1.12 -29.94
C HIS A 495 10.14 2.05 -31.11
N LEU A 496 9.64 3.29 -31.11
CA LEU A 496 10.14 4.34 -32.01
C LEU A 496 11.54 4.78 -31.53
N GLN A 497 12.59 4.21 -32.13
CA GLN A 497 13.94 4.75 -31.95
C GLN A 497 14.06 6.10 -32.66
N ALA A 498 14.17 7.17 -31.87
CA ALA A 498 14.58 8.48 -32.37
C ALA A 498 16.07 8.43 -32.76
N ARG A 499 16.36 8.08 -34.01
CA ARG A 499 17.65 8.37 -34.65
C ARG A 499 17.42 9.08 -35.98
N SER A 500 17.77 10.37 -35.98
CA SER A 500 18.07 11.14 -37.18
C SER A 500 19.26 10.49 -37.89
N THR A 501 19.00 9.79 -38.98
CA THR A 501 19.84 9.72 -40.18
C THR A 501 19.02 9.15 -41.33
N SER A 502 18.88 9.95 -42.38
CA SER A 502 18.55 9.63 -43.77
C SER A 502 18.49 8.15 -44.17
N TYR A 503 17.28 7.59 -44.26
CA TYR A 503 16.71 6.81 -45.39
C TYR A 503 15.40 6.17 -44.92
N SER A 504 14.28 6.85 -45.15
CA SER A 504 12.95 6.49 -44.66
C SER A 504 12.28 5.37 -45.47
N LYS A 505 12.24 4.14 -44.94
CA LYS A 505 11.12 3.21 -45.18
C LYS A 505 10.13 3.37 -44.02
N ARG A 506 9.16 4.28 -44.20
CA ARG A 506 8.02 4.42 -43.28
C ARG A 506 7.20 3.13 -43.32
N VAL A 507 7.17 2.37 -42.24
CA VAL A 507 6.09 1.40 -42.00
C VAL A 507 4.80 2.22 -41.89
N LYS A 508 3.93 2.12 -42.91
CA LYS A 508 2.59 2.73 -42.87
C LYS A 508 1.71 1.86 -41.99
N TYR A 509 1.50 2.27 -40.73
CA TYR A 509 0.45 1.71 -39.90
C TYR A 509 -0.91 2.17 -40.41
N ASP A 510 -1.90 1.29 -40.37
CA ASP A 510 -3.27 1.64 -40.73
C ASP A 510 -3.91 2.46 -39.60
N LEU A 511 -3.87 3.79 -39.72
CA LEU A 511 -4.54 4.69 -38.78
C LEU A 511 -6.08 4.68 -38.94
N GLY A 512 -6.62 3.83 -39.82
CA GLY A 512 -8.04 3.58 -40.01
C GLY A 512 -8.68 2.63 -39.00
N CYS A 513 -7.90 1.97 -38.14
CA CYS A 513 -8.41 1.13 -37.04
C CYS A 513 -8.66 1.94 -35.76
N SER A 514 -9.58 1.48 -34.90
CA SER A 514 -9.83 2.11 -33.60
C SER A 514 -8.78 1.70 -32.56
N PHE A 515 -8.66 2.46 -31.48
CA PHE A 515 -7.78 2.13 -30.36
C PHE A 515 -8.08 0.76 -29.73
N LEU A 516 -9.35 0.33 -29.75
CA LEU A 516 -9.75 -0.98 -29.25
C LEU A 516 -9.38 -2.12 -30.21
N ASP A 517 -9.42 -1.88 -31.53
CA ASP A 517 -9.06 -2.90 -32.54
C ASP A 517 -7.56 -3.25 -32.50
N VAL A 518 -6.73 -2.32 -32.02
CA VAL A 518 -5.28 -2.51 -31.83
C VAL A 518 -4.93 -3.05 -30.44
N GLY A 519 -5.91 -3.55 -29.68
CA GLY A 519 -5.72 -4.18 -28.37
C GLY A 519 -5.75 -3.20 -27.18
N GLY A 520 -6.17 -1.95 -27.38
CA GLY A 520 -6.34 -0.96 -26.33
C GLY A 520 -7.50 -1.29 -25.39
N THR A 521 -7.37 -0.90 -24.12
CA THR A 521 -8.36 -1.13 -23.05
C THR A 521 -8.80 0.17 -22.37
N SER A 522 -9.90 0.13 -21.59
CA SER A 522 -10.38 1.26 -20.77
C SER A 522 -9.34 1.82 -19.82
N VAL A 523 -8.51 0.97 -19.23
CA VAL A 523 -7.41 1.36 -18.35
C VAL A 523 -6.31 2.09 -19.13
N GLN A 524 -5.95 1.60 -20.31
CA GLN A 524 -4.91 2.21 -21.14
C GLN A 524 -5.37 3.55 -21.75
N ALA A 525 -6.66 3.69 -22.08
CA ALA A 525 -7.22 4.97 -22.52
C ALA A 525 -7.14 6.05 -21.42
N LEU A 526 -7.40 5.67 -20.16
CA LEU A 526 -7.22 6.56 -19.00
C LEU A 526 -5.74 6.94 -18.82
N GLN A 527 -4.83 5.97 -18.95
CA GLN A 527 -3.38 6.19 -18.85
C GLN A 527 -2.85 7.15 -19.94
N ILE A 528 -3.27 6.95 -21.20
CA ILE A 528 -2.91 7.83 -22.31
C ILE A 528 -3.44 9.24 -22.08
N SER A 529 -4.68 9.37 -21.59
CA SER A 529 -5.26 10.67 -21.30
C SER A 529 -4.58 11.38 -20.14
N ALA A 530 -4.25 10.68 -19.05
CA ALA A 530 -3.51 11.26 -17.93
C ALA A 530 -2.10 11.68 -18.36
N SER A 531 -1.38 10.82 -19.09
CA SER A 531 -0.06 11.13 -19.65
C SER A 531 -0.08 12.36 -20.56
N LEU A 532 -1.09 12.52 -21.40
CA LEU A 532 -1.19 13.67 -22.30
C LEU A 532 -1.65 14.94 -21.57
N GLN A 533 -2.50 14.85 -20.56
CA GLN A 533 -2.89 15.99 -19.73
C GLN A 533 -1.75 16.51 -18.85
N ASP A 534 -0.94 15.60 -18.30
CA ASP A 534 0.29 15.96 -17.59
C ASP A 534 1.29 16.64 -18.54
N TYR A 535 1.38 16.14 -19.78
CA TYR A 535 2.26 16.69 -20.82
C TYR A 535 1.82 18.10 -21.27
N THR A 536 0.52 18.32 -21.52
CA THR A 536 0.04 19.63 -22.00
C THR A 536 -0.20 20.63 -20.87
N LYS A 537 -0.32 20.17 -19.62
CA LYS A 537 -0.89 20.90 -18.49
C LYS A 537 -2.27 21.50 -18.79
N THR A 538 -2.95 20.98 -19.81
CA THR A 538 -4.29 21.41 -20.25
C THR A 538 -5.21 20.21 -20.34
N ARG A 539 -6.50 20.46 -20.14
CA ARG A 539 -7.52 19.41 -20.13
C ARG A 539 -7.85 18.97 -21.56
N ILE A 540 -7.80 17.66 -21.82
CA ILE A 540 -8.19 17.07 -23.12
C ILE A 540 -9.53 16.35 -22.95
N SER A 541 -10.62 17.13 -22.96
CA SER A 541 -11.94 16.77 -22.42
C SER A 541 -12.71 15.64 -23.13
N SER A 542 -12.19 15.11 -24.25
CA SER A 542 -12.88 14.06 -25.03
C SER A 542 -12.01 12.85 -25.36
N LEU A 543 -10.73 12.85 -24.99
CA LEU A 543 -9.76 11.84 -25.43
C LEU A 543 -10.12 10.41 -24.97
N ILE A 544 -10.50 10.24 -23.70
CA ILE A 544 -10.88 8.93 -23.16
C ILE A 544 -12.10 8.38 -23.90
N GLY A 545 -13.12 9.23 -24.11
CA GLY A 545 -14.32 8.85 -24.83
C GLY A 545 -14.10 8.54 -26.32
N MET A 546 -13.07 9.12 -26.94
CA MET A 546 -12.67 8.81 -28.32
C MET A 546 -11.87 7.51 -28.40
N LEU A 547 -10.97 7.25 -27.44
CA LEU A 547 -10.20 6.00 -27.39
C LEU A 547 -11.08 4.77 -27.10
N LEU A 548 -12.18 4.95 -26.36
CA LEU A 548 -13.08 3.86 -26.01
C LEU A 548 -14.25 3.67 -26.99
N ASP A 549 -14.30 4.47 -28.05
CA ASP A 549 -15.29 4.33 -29.09
C ASP A 549 -14.72 3.52 -30.25
N LYS A 550 -15.20 2.28 -30.42
CA LYS A 550 -14.75 1.37 -31.48
C LYS A 550 -15.02 1.93 -32.89
N SER A 551 -15.94 2.89 -33.03
CA SER A 551 -16.23 3.54 -34.31
C SER A 551 -15.27 4.68 -34.65
N VAL A 552 -14.42 5.11 -33.71
CA VAL A 552 -13.49 6.22 -33.88
C VAL A 552 -12.09 5.68 -34.25
N PRO A 553 -11.62 5.88 -35.48
CA PRO A 553 -10.30 5.44 -35.89
C PRO A 553 -9.20 6.34 -35.31
N LEU A 554 -8.00 5.80 -35.14
CA LEU A 554 -6.85 6.52 -34.56
C LEU A 554 -6.49 7.81 -35.34
N LYS A 555 -6.74 7.86 -36.65
CA LYS A 555 -6.58 9.08 -37.47
C LYS A 555 -7.47 10.24 -36.99
N ASP A 556 -8.68 9.96 -36.51
CA ASP A 556 -9.64 10.98 -36.06
C ASP A 556 -9.28 11.45 -34.64
N VAL A 557 -8.75 10.55 -33.80
CA VAL A 557 -8.14 10.92 -32.51
C VAL A 557 -6.94 11.84 -32.72
N LEU A 558 -6.09 11.54 -33.71
CA LEU A 558 -4.97 12.39 -34.08
C LEU A 558 -5.40 13.76 -34.58
N GLN A 559 -6.42 13.81 -35.44
CA GLN A 559 -6.97 15.07 -35.93
C GLN A 559 -7.59 15.91 -34.80
N TYR A 560 -8.24 15.27 -33.83
CA TYR A 560 -8.73 15.94 -32.62
C TYR A 560 -7.57 16.53 -31.80
N LEU A 561 -6.50 15.78 -31.58
CA LEU A 561 -5.31 16.25 -30.85
C LEU A 561 -4.58 17.39 -31.60
N GLU A 562 -4.63 17.41 -32.93
CA GLU A 562 -4.12 18.54 -33.75
C GLU A 562 -4.95 19.83 -33.57
N GLY A 563 -6.25 19.70 -33.23
CA GLY A 563 -7.15 20.82 -32.97
C GLY A 563 -7.03 21.43 -31.57
N VAL A 564 -6.36 20.77 -30.63
CA VAL A 564 -6.16 21.26 -29.25
C VAL A 564 -5.09 22.36 -29.25
N ARG A 565 -5.50 23.62 -29.39
CA ARG A 565 -4.59 24.77 -29.26
C ARG A 565 -4.11 24.90 -27.80
N HIS A 566 -2.84 25.23 -27.62
CA HIS A 566 -2.31 25.67 -26.33
C HIS A 566 -3.02 26.95 -25.89
N GLU A 567 -4.07 26.83 -25.07
CA GLU A 567 -4.58 27.97 -24.31
C GLU A 567 -3.58 28.28 -23.20
N THR A 568 -2.68 29.23 -23.46
CA THR A 568 -2.06 29.99 -22.37
C THR A 568 -3.16 30.71 -21.60
N PRO A 569 -3.17 30.68 -20.26
CA PRO A 569 -4.23 31.28 -19.47
C PRO A 569 -4.23 32.79 -19.74
N SER A 570 -5.21 33.25 -20.51
CA SER A 570 -5.50 34.65 -20.66
C SER A 570 -6.09 35.14 -19.35
N SER A 571 -5.46 36.19 -18.81
CA SER A 571 -5.98 37.01 -17.74
C SER A 571 -7.26 37.70 -18.21
N SER A 572 -8.40 37.02 -18.16
CA SER A 572 -9.72 37.63 -18.29
C SER A 572 -10.30 37.85 -16.90
N SER A 573 -10.12 39.09 -16.43
CA SER A 573 -11.00 39.82 -15.51
C SER A 573 -11.75 38.98 -14.47
N LEU A 574 -11.22 38.97 -13.25
CA LEU A 574 -12.02 38.92 -12.03
C LEU A 574 -13.11 40.01 -12.12
N GLN A 575 -14.27 39.67 -12.67
CA GLN A 575 -15.48 40.42 -12.37
C GLN A 575 -15.88 40.02 -10.96
N SER A 576 -15.54 40.92 -10.03
CA SER A 576 -16.19 41.01 -8.73
C SER A 576 -17.71 41.03 -8.95
N VAL A 577 -18.35 39.89 -8.71
CA VAL A 577 -19.80 39.89 -8.49
C VAL A 577 -20.00 40.64 -7.18
N SER A 578 -20.61 41.82 -7.34
CA SER A 578 -21.06 42.70 -6.27
C SER A 578 -21.81 41.92 -5.22
N SER A 579 -21.41 42.15 -3.98
CA SER A 579 -22.12 41.85 -2.75
C SER A 579 -23.54 42.43 -2.80
N GLU A 580 -24.50 41.63 -3.21
CA GLU A 580 -25.83 41.70 -2.63
C GLU A 580 -25.87 40.64 -1.52
N GLU A 581 -25.84 41.13 -0.29
CA GLU A 581 -26.05 40.37 0.93
C GLU A 581 -27.43 39.71 0.89
N ASN A 582 -27.55 38.57 0.24
CA ASN A 582 -28.55 37.59 0.62
C ASN A 582 -28.02 36.90 1.87
N THR A 583 -28.67 37.20 2.99
CA THR A 583 -28.54 36.58 4.31
C THR A 583 -28.78 35.05 4.23
N LEU A 584 -27.85 34.33 3.61
CA LEU A 584 -27.80 32.87 3.60
C LEU A 584 -27.06 32.45 4.85
N LEU A 585 -27.77 31.79 5.77
CA LEU A 585 -27.21 31.14 6.96
C LEU A 585 -26.02 30.27 6.55
N LYS A 586 -24.79 30.73 6.85
CA LYS A 586 -23.58 29.89 6.72
C LYS A 586 -23.67 28.79 7.77
N MET A 587 -23.83 27.56 7.31
CA MET A 587 -23.85 26.40 8.20
C MET A 587 -22.42 26.02 8.58
N LYS A 588 -22.21 25.80 9.87
CA LYS A 588 -20.94 25.30 10.40
C LYS A 588 -20.92 23.78 10.26
N ILE A 589 -19.93 23.26 9.55
CA ILE A 589 -19.70 21.82 9.40
C ILE A 589 -18.43 21.45 10.16
N THR A 590 -18.53 20.48 11.06
CA THR A 590 -17.39 20.04 11.89
C THR A 590 -17.34 18.53 12.01
N VAL A 591 -16.13 17.98 12.00
CA VAL A 591 -15.90 16.59 12.39
C VAL A 591 -16.25 16.43 13.87
N GLN A 592 -17.18 15.52 14.18
CA GLN A 592 -17.56 15.16 15.54
C GLN A 592 -16.68 14.03 16.07
N SER A 593 -16.53 12.97 15.27
CA SER A 593 -15.76 11.79 15.59
C SER A 593 -15.23 11.14 14.30
N HIS A 594 -14.23 10.28 14.44
CA HIS A 594 -13.73 9.47 13.34
C HIS A 594 -13.39 8.06 13.85
N PHE A 595 -13.44 7.09 12.96
CA PHE A 595 -13.18 5.68 13.25
C PHE A 595 -12.15 5.15 12.27
N ASP A 596 -11.01 4.70 12.78
CA ASP A 596 -9.94 4.13 11.97
C ASP A 596 -10.30 2.70 11.51
N MET A 597 -10.22 2.49 10.20
CA MET A 597 -10.49 1.23 9.53
C MET A 597 -9.20 0.57 8.98
N ASP A 598 -8.02 0.99 9.41
CA ASP A 598 -6.65 0.53 9.04
C ASP A 598 -6.22 0.78 7.59
N LYS A 599 -7.18 0.91 6.66
CA LYS A 599 -6.96 1.20 5.24
C LYS A 599 -8.11 2.02 4.67
N CYS A 600 -7.90 2.52 3.45
CA CYS A 600 -8.87 3.28 2.67
C CYS A 600 -10.31 2.77 2.74
N ILE A 601 -11.24 3.72 2.85
CA ILE A 601 -12.69 3.46 2.84
C ILE A 601 -13.29 4.03 1.55
N ASP A 602 -13.41 3.17 0.53
CA ASP A 602 -14.08 3.50 -0.72
C ASP A 602 -15.56 3.05 -0.73
N ALA A 603 -15.93 2.11 0.16
CA ALA A 603 -17.32 1.69 0.34
C ALA A 603 -18.16 2.83 0.92
N SER A 604 -19.36 3.03 0.38
CA SER A 604 -20.29 4.03 0.91
C SER A 604 -20.95 3.53 2.21
N PRO A 605 -20.93 4.32 3.31
CA PRO A 605 -21.69 3.99 4.51
C PRO A 605 -23.19 3.93 4.21
N THR A 606 -23.90 3.08 4.95
CA THR A 606 -25.36 2.92 4.82
C THR A 606 -26.02 2.89 6.18
N GLU A 607 -27.24 3.41 6.26
CA GLU A 607 -28.03 3.43 7.50
C GLU A 607 -29.04 2.27 7.53
N TYR A 608 -29.27 1.73 8.73
CA TYR A 608 -30.43 0.90 9.04
C TYR A 608 -31.06 1.34 10.36
N ARG A 609 -32.39 1.36 10.43
CA ARG A 609 -33.14 1.65 11.67
C ARG A 609 -33.86 0.40 12.12
N SER A 610 -33.48 -0.11 13.30
CA SER A 610 -34.14 -1.27 13.89
C SER A 610 -35.38 -0.83 14.65
N GLU A 611 -36.54 -1.38 14.28
CA GLU A 611 -37.78 -1.21 15.03
C GLU A 611 -37.71 -1.91 16.40
N LYS A 612 -37.09 -3.09 16.43
CA LYS A 612 -36.95 -3.94 17.62
C LYS A 612 -36.06 -3.31 18.68
N HIS A 613 -34.92 -2.75 18.27
CA HIS A 613 -33.97 -2.09 19.18
C HIS A 613 -34.24 -0.58 19.34
N LYS A 614 -35.17 -0.02 18.54
CA LYS A 614 -35.51 1.42 18.50
C LYS A 614 -34.29 2.32 18.33
N ARG A 615 -33.33 1.93 17.49
CA ARG A 615 -32.03 2.59 17.30
C ARG A 615 -31.60 2.57 15.84
N GLY A 616 -30.91 3.64 15.42
CA GLY A 616 -30.21 3.71 14.13
C GLY A 616 -28.81 3.12 14.22
N ILE A 617 -28.39 2.47 13.13
CA ILE A 617 -27.03 1.98 12.93
C ILE A 617 -26.48 2.44 11.59
N VAL A 618 -25.16 2.57 11.51
CA VAL A 618 -24.43 2.83 10.25
C VAL A 618 -23.42 1.72 10.04
N ALA A 619 -23.42 1.13 8.85
CA ALA A 619 -22.47 0.09 8.48
C ALA A 619 -21.60 0.50 7.27
N VAL A 620 -20.31 0.18 7.32
CA VAL A 620 -19.34 0.45 6.25
C VAL A 620 -18.21 -0.59 6.21
N GLY A 621 -17.76 -0.93 5.01
CA GLY A 621 -16.60 -1.80 4.77
C GLY A 621 -15.35 -1.02 4.36
N SER A 622 -14.18 -1.66 4.40
CA SER A 622 -12.91 -1.01 4.07
C SER A 622 -11.93 -1.93 3.33
N HIS A 623 -10.83 -1.34 2.85
CA HIS A 623 -9.76 -2.09 2.19
C HIS A 623 -8.90 -2.95 3.12
N SER A 624 -9.09 -2.84 4.44
CA SER A 624 -8.44 -3.71 5.44
C SER A 624 -9.23 -4.98 5.71
N HIS A 625 -10.32 -5.19 4.96
CA HIS A 625 -11.26 -6.30 5.09
C HIS A 625 -12.18 -6.14 6.31
N LYS A 626 -12.04 -5.06 7.08
CA LYS A 626 -12.93 -4.71 8.19
C LYS A 626 -14.27 -4.20 7.68
N LEU A 627 -15.33 -4.74 8.26
CA LEU A 627 -16.69 -4.22 8.25
C LEU A 627 -17.03 -3.72 9.66
N LEU A 628 -17.52 -2.50 9.75
CA LEU A 628 -17.87 -1.85 11.00
C LEU A 628 -19.36 -1.50 11.00
N VAL A 629 -20.02 -1.76 12.13
CA VAL A 629 -21.41 -1.35 12.41
C VAL A 629 -21.41 -0.50 13.67
N LEU A 630 -21.87 0.74 13.55
CA LEU A 630 -21.88 1.75 14.59
C LEU A 630 -23.30 2.09 14.99
N ASN A 631 -23.50 2.39 16.27
CA ASN A 631 -24.72 3.04 16.74
C ASN A 631 -24.70 4.54 16.39
N THR A 632 -25.75 5.04 15.73
CA THR A 632 -25.75 6.44 15.22
C THR A 632 -25.81 7.50 16.32
N GLU A 633 -26.38 7.17 17.47
CA GLU A 633 -26.59 8.08 18.60
C GLU A 633 -25.40 8.11 19.56
N THR A 634 -24.84 6.95 19.87
CA THR A 634 -23.82 6.78 20.93
C THR A 634 -22.40 6.63 20.42
N ASP A 635 -22.19 6.47 19.11
CA ASP A 635 -20.90 6.18 18.48
C ASP A 635 -20.25 4.86 18.95
N GLN A 636 -21.01 4.00 19.64
CA GLN A 636 -20.53 2.69 20.05
C GLN A 636 -20.45 1.74 18.86
N ILE A 637 -19.34 1.01 18.78
CA ILE A 637 -19.18 -0.11 17.87
C ILE A 637 -20.09 -1.24 18.35
N ILE A 638 -21.08 -1.59 17.52
CA ILE A 638 -21.98 -2.71 17.76
C ILE A 638 -21.33 -4.00 17.30
N THR A 639 -20.87 -3.99 16.05
CA THR A 639 -20.29 -5.16 15.38
C THR A 639 -19.04 -4.73 14.62
N GLN A 640 -18.00 -5.55 14.74
CA GLN A 640 -16.84 -5.48 13.87
C GLN A 640 -16.52 -6.87 13.35
N LEU A 641 -16.40 -6.98 12.03
CA LEU A 641 -16.16 -8.24 11.35
C LEU A 641 -14.99 -8.08 10.37
N VAL A 642 -14.17 -9.11 10.21
CA VAL A 642 -13.09 -9.16 9.22
C VAL A 642 -13.45 -10.21 8.17
N LEU A 643 -13.61 -9.79 6.91
CA LEU A 643 -13.81 -10.67 5.77
C LEU A 643 -12.47 -11.13 5.16
N PRO A 644 -12.46 -12.14 4.28
CA PRO A 644 -11.22 -12.64 3.68
C PRO A 644 -10.47 -11.64 2.80
N ASP A 645 -11.17 -10.69 2.18
CA ASP A 645 -10.59 -9.68 1.29
C ASP A 645 -11.27 -8.30 1.49
N ARG A 646 -10.77 -7.28 0.81
CA ARG A 646 -11.28 -5.91 0.89
C ARG A 646 -12.75 -5.79 0.52
N ILE A 647 -13.39 -4.75 1.06
CA ILE A 647 -14.80 -4.48 0.90
C ILE A 647 -14.97 -3.09 0.25
N GLU A 648 -15.61 -3.06 -0.92
CA GLU A 648 -16.06 -1.82 -1.57
C GLU A 648 -17.58 -1.78 -1.81
N SER A 649 -18.25 -2.93 -1.65
CA SER A 649 -19.71 -3.00 -1.70
C SER A 649 -20.31 -2.26 -0.50
N ALA A 650 -21.42 -1.57 -0.72
CA ALA A 650 -22.20 -0.97 0.35
C ALA A 650 -23.13 -2.03 0.98
N VAL A 651 -23.37 -1.95 2.29
CA VAL A 651 -24.22 -2.92 2.99
C VAL A 651 -25.69 -2.77 2.57
N SER A 652 -26.36 -3.90 2.38
CA SER A 652 -27.81 -4.01 2.23
C SER A 652 -28.43 -4.71 3.44
N TYR A 653 -29.72 -4.49 3.68
CA TYR A 653 -30.37 -4.94 4.91
C TYR A 653 -31.60 -5.79 4.61
N ILE A 654 -31.75 -6.90 5.35
CA ILE A 654 -32.98 -7.70 5.40
C ILE A 654 -33.69 -7.31 6.69
N ALA A 655 -34.67 -6.42 6.58
CA ALA A 655 -35.21 -5.65 7.70
C ALA A 655 -35.86 -6.53 8.78
N ASP A 656 -36.67 -7.51 8.39
CA ASP A 656 -37.45 -8.34 9.33
C ASP A 656 -36.58 -9.28 10.17
N GLU A 657 -35.34 -9.52 9.75
CA GLU A 657 -34.44 -10.49 10.39
C GLU A 657 -33.18 -9.84 10.99
N GLU A 658 -33.06 -8.51 10.91
CA GLU A 658 -31.90 -7.75 11.41
C GLU A 658 -30.55 -8.28 10.85
N ARG A 659 -30.55 -8.62 9.56
CA ARG A 659 -29.36 -9.13 8.84
C ARG A 659 -28.81 -8.11 7.85
N GLY A 660 -27.50 -8.06 7.74
CA GLY A 660 -26.77 -7.33 6.71
C GLY A 660 -26.28 -8.25 5.59
N LEU A 661 -26.19 -7.70 4.39
CA LEU A 661 -25.62 -8.34 3.20
C LEU A 661 -24.45 -7.49 2.70
N ILE A 662 -23.32 -8.13 2.42
CA ILE A 662 -22.11 -7.43 2.00
C ILE A 662 -21.31 -8.24 0.98
N GLY A 663 -20.96 -7.59 -0.13
CA GLY A 663 -20.10 -8.18 -1.16
C GLY A 663 -18.62 -7.98 -0.84
N CYS A 664 -17.81 -9.01 -1.08
CA CYS A 664 -16.37 -8.98 -0.83
C CYS A 664 -15.57 -9.27 -2.12
N TYR A 665 -14.31 -8.85 -2.12
CA TYR A 665 -13.39 -9.04 -3.25
C TYR A 665 -12.94 -10.48 -3.45
N ASP A 666 -13.09 -11.33 -2.43
CA ASP A 666 -12.87 -12.77 -2.51
C ASP A 666 -13.87 -13.47 -3.47
N GLY A 667 -14.93 -12.77 -3.86
CA GLY A 667 -15.98 -13.25 -4.76
C GLY A 667 -17.25 -13.72 -4.05
N SER A 668 -17.30 -13.61 -2.72
CA SER A 668 -18.43 -14.05 -1.91
C SER A 668 -19.36 -12.92 -1.48
N LEU A 669 -20.66 -13.21 -1.49
CA LEU A 669 -21.69 -12.41 -0.81
C LEU A 669 -21.92 -13.00 0.57
N TYR A 670 -21.75 -12.19 1.61
CA TYR A 670 -21.91 -12.61 3.00
C TYR A 670 -23.23 -12.07 3.56
N CYS A 671 -23.97 -12.93 4.24
CA CYS A 671 -25.06 -12.52 5.12
C CYS A 671 -24.62 -12.65 6.57
N PHE A 672 -24.76 -11.58 7.33
CA PHE A 672 -24.32 -11.52 8.72
C PHE A 672 -25.40 -10.90 9.61
N ASP A 673 -25.36 -11.24 10.88
CA ASP A 673 -26.22 -10.66 11.90
C ASP A 673 -25.70 -9.26 12.31
N LEU A 674 -26.56 -8.24 12.26
CA LEU A 674 -26.13 -6.84 12.46
C LEU A 674 -25.60 -6.56 13.88
N TRP A 675 -26.03 -7.35 14.86
CA TRP A 675 -25.77 -7.11 16.28
C TRP A 675 -24.65 -8.00 16.84
N THR A 676 -24.53 -9.22 16.33
CA THR A 676 -23.53 -10.18 16.80
C THR A 676 -22.35 -10.34 15.85
N GLY A 677 -22.50 -9.93 14.58
CA GLY A 677 -21.52 -10.16 13.53
C GLY A 677 -21.42 -11.61 13.07
N ALA A 678 -22.26 -12.52 13.56
CA ALA A 678 -22.20 -13.91 13.14
C ALA A 678 -22.57 -14.03 11.65
N ILE A 679 -21.69 -14.67 10.85
CA ILE A 679 -22.01 -15.03 9.47
C ILE A 679 -23.09 -16.11 9.49
N ARG A 680 -24.22 -15.82 8.85
CA ARG A 680 -25.35 -16.75 8.71
C ARG A 680 -25.15 -17.68 7.53
N TRP A 681 -24.70 -17.12 6.42
CA TRP A 681 -24.35 -17.85 5.20
C TRP A 681 -23.44 -16.99 4.32
N SER A 682 -22.74 -17.66 3.41
CA SER A 682 -21.94 -17.03 2.35
C SER A 682 -22.21 -17.73 1.02
N PHE A 683 -22.24 -16.97 -0.06
CA PHE A 683 -22.40 -17.50 -1.40
C PHE A 683 -21.23 -17.06 -2.29
N ASP A 684 -20.49 -18.02 -2.83
CA ASP A 684 -19.39 -17.75 -3.76
C ASP A 684 -19.92 -17.58 -5.19
N SER A 685 -19.70 -16.40 -5.77
CA SER A 685 -20.09 -16.09 -7.14
C SER A 685 -19.00 -16.38 -8.18
N GLY A 686 -17.77 -16.73 -7.75
CA GLY A 686 -16.62 -17.00 -8.60
C GLY A 686 -15.87 -15.74 -9.08
N GLY A 687 -16.20 -14.56 -8.57
CA GLY A 687 -15.53 -13.31 -8.92
C GLY A 687 -15.96 -12.14 -8.03
N MET A 688 -15.05 -11.17 -7.83
CA MET A 688 -15.25 -10.07 -6.86
C MET A 688 -16.62 -9.38 -6.97
N ILE A 689 -17.19 -9.03 -5.82
CA ILE A 689 -18.48 -8.34 -5.71
C ILE A 689 -18.25 -6.91 -5.23
N LYS A 690 -18.62 -5.95 -6.07
CA LYS A 690 -18.48 -4.51 -5.78
C LYS A 690 -19.80 -3.76 -5.68
N CYS A 691 -20.85 -4.28 -6.31
CA CYS A 691 -22.14 -3.63 -6.31
C CYS A 691 -22.87 -3.86 -4.98
N LYS A 692 -23.82 -2.99 -4.64
CA LYS A 692 -24.74 -3.19 -3.52
C LYS A 692 -25.82 -4.21 -3.93
N ALA A 693 -26.10 -5.19 -3.08
CA ALA A 693 -27.13 -6.19 -3.36
C ALA A 693 -28.54 -5.57 -3.29
N LEU A 694 -29.41 -5.90 -4.24
CA LEU A 694 -30.83 -5.56 -4.22
C LEU A 694 -31.58 -6.58 -3.36
N VAL A 695 -32.24 -6.11 -2.31
CA VAL A 695 -33.07 -6.95 -1.44
C VAL A 695 -34.53 -6.78 -1.85
N LEU A 696 -35.16 -7.89 -2.21
CA LEU A 696 -36.59 -8.01 -2.48
C LEU A 696 -37.26 -8.79 -1.34
N GLU A 697 -38.59 -8.86 -1.34
CA GLU A 697 -39.36 -9.55 -0.29
C GLU A 697 -38.95 -11.02 -0.07
N SER A 698 -38.55 -11.72 -1.14
CA SER A 698 -38.22 -13.16 -1.08
C SER A 698 -36.88 -13.52 -1.72
N ALA A 699 -36.13 -12.53 -2.21
CA ALA A 699 -34.90 -12.77 -2.95
C ALA A 699 -33.87 -11.66 -2.77
N VAL A 700 -32.61 -12.01 -2.95
CA VAL A 700 -31.46 -11.09 -2.99
C VAL A 700 -30.84 -11.20 -4.38
N ILE A 701 -30.73 -10.07 -5.08
CA ILE A 701 -30.15 -10.00 -6.43
C ILE A 701 -28.87 -9.18 -6.39
N PHE A 702 -27.79 -9.69 -6.97
CA PHE A 702 -26.51 -8.98 -7.00
C PHE A 702 -25.70 -9.32 -8.24
N GLY A 703 -24.83 -8.39 -8.62
CA GLY A 703 -23.88 -8.54 -9.71
C GLY A 703 -22.46 -8.84 -9.22
N SER A 704 -21.68 -9.57 -10.00
CA SER A 704 -20.27 -9.87 -9.74
C SER A 704 -19.39 -9.69 -10.97
N TYR A 705 -18.10 -9.97 -10.80
CA TYR A 705 -17.10 -9.90 -11.86
C TYR A 705 -16.75 -11.27 -12.44
N ALA A 706 -17.51 -12.31 -12.08
CA ALA A 706 -17.28 -13.66 -12.58
C ALA A 706 -17.50 -13.77 -14.10
N GLU A 707 -16.68 -14.60 -14.74
CA GLU A 707 -16.65 -14.70 -16.21
C GLU A 707 -17.83 -15.53 -16.75
N GLU A 708 -18.21 -16.61 -16.10
CA GLU A 708 -19.27 -17.52 -16.56
C GLU A 708 -20.68 -16.97 -16.33
N HIS A 709 -20.95 -16.46 -15.13
CA HIS A 709 -22.21 -15.84 -14.74
C HIS A 709 -21.90 -14.64 -13.86
N ASN A 710 -22.54 -13.51 -14.08
CA ASN A 710 -22.23 -12.26 -13.38
C ASN A 710 -23.46 -11.58 -12.76
N LEU A 711 -24.65 -12.16 -12.89
CA LEU A 711 -25.87 -11.74 -12.19
C LEU A 711 -26.49 -12.96 -11.50
N PHE A 712 -26.80 -12.82 -10.21
CA PHE A 712 -27.27 -13.90 -9.36
C PHE A 712 -28.51 -13.48 -8.59
N ALA A 713 -29.42 -14.43 -8.37
CA ALA A 713 -30.49 -14.30 -7.40
C ALA A 713 -30.45 -15.46 -6.41
N LEU A 714 -30.46 -15.12 -5.13
CA LEU A 714 -30.55 -16.05 -4.01
C LEU A 714 -31.86 -15.84 -3.28
N ASP A 715 -32.34 -16.85 -2.56
CA ASP A 715 -33.33 -16.62 -1.52
C ASP A 715 -32.70 -15.93 -0.30
N LEU A 716 -33.52 -15.58 0.70
CA LEU A 716 -33.04 -14.91 1.92
C LEU A 716 -32.12 -15.80 2.79
N ASN A 717 -32.02 -17.09 2.48
CA ASN A 717 -31.17 -18.07 3.17
C ASN A 717 -29.87 -18.37 2.40
N GLY A 718 -29.61 -17.67 1.29
CA GLY A 718 -28.40 -17.82 0.50
C GLY A 718 -28.45 -18.98 -0.50
N ILE A 719 -29.62 -19.57 -0.74
CA ILE A 719 -29.79 -20.65 -1.72
C ILE A 719 -30.00 -20.03 -3.10
N LEU A 720 -29.24 -20.51 -4.08
CA LEU A 720 -29.33 -20.05 -5.47
C LEU A 720 -30.71 -20.34 -6.08
N ILE A 721 -31.39 -19.29 -6.55
CA ILE A 721 -32.64 -19.41 -7.31
C ILE A 721 -32.31 -19.49 -8.81
N TRP A 722 -31.55 -18.51 -9.31
CA TRP A 722 -31.11 -18.46 -10.70
C TRP A 722 -29.80 -17.67 -10.84
N ARG A 723 -29.10 -17.89 -11.96
CA ARG A 723 -27.93 -17.11 -12.37
C ARG A 723 -27.99 -16.82 -13.86
N SER A 724 -27.48 -15.67 -14.28
CA SER A 724 -27.49 -15.22 -15.66
C SER A 724 -26.14 -14.61 -16.04
N LYS A 725 -25.86 -14.61 -17.35
CA LYS A 725 -24.70 -13.96 -17.94
C LYS A 725 -25.16 -12.76 -18.74
N LEU A 726 -24.68 -11.58 -18.34
CA LEU A 726 -24.95 -10.31 -19.01
C LEU A 726 -23.65 -9.70 -19.52
N GLY A 727 -23.61 -9.36 -20.81
CA GLY A 727 -22.45 -8.69 -21.42
C GLY A 727 -21.17 -9.51 -21.32
N THR A 728 -20.04 -8.83 -21.52
CA THR A 728 -18.70 -9.46 -21.55
C THR A 728 -17.81 -9.08 -20.36
N LYS A 729 -18.26 -8.14 -19.52
CA LYS A 729 -17.50 -7.65 -18.36
C LYS A 729 -18.34 -7.74 -17.06
N GLY A 730 -17.69 -7.48 -15.93
CA GLY A 730 -18.34 -7.51 -14.61
C GLY A 730 -19.42 -6.45 -14.44
N ILE A 731 -20.27 -6.65 -13.44
CA ILE A 731 -21.32 -5.72 -13.04
C ILE A 731 -20.84 -4.93 -11.83
N LEU A 732 -20.62 -3.62 -12.03
CA LEU A 732 -20.32 -2.67 -10.97
C LEU A 732 -21.59 -1.92 -10.50
N SER A 733 -22.50 -1.63 -11.44
CA SER A 733 -23.75 -0.92 -11.17
C SER A 733 -24.66 -1.79 -10.30
N SER A 734 -25.16 -1.23 -9.19
CA SER A 734 -26.06 -1.92 -8.27
C SER A 734 -27.41 -2.19 -8.94
N PRO A 735 -27.93 -3.44 -8.90
CA PRO A 735 -29.25 -3.72 -9.45
C PRO A 735 -30.32 -2.84 -8.81
N LEU A 736 -31.23 -2.33 -9.63
CA LEU A 736 -32.26 -1.38 -9.24
C LEU A 736 -33.64 -1.98 -9.54
N SER A 737 -34.48 -2.20 -8.53
CA SER A 737 -35.89 -2.56 -8.77
C SER A 737 -36.61 -1.37 -9.42
N THR A 738 -37.30 -1.65 -10.53
CA THR A 738 -38.18 -0.68 -11.20
C THR A 738 -39.64 -0.91 -10.79
N ASP A 739 -39.99 -2.18 -10.54
CA ASP A 739 -41.24 -2.63 -9.91
C ASP A 739 -41.02 -4.01 -9.25
N HIS A 740 -42.09 -4.66 -8.79
CA HIS A 740 -42.03 -5.96 -8.10
C HIS A 740 -41.50 -7.10 -8.99
N GLU A 741 -41.64 -7.03 -10.31
CA GLU A 741 -41.26 -8.10 -11.23
C GLU A 741 -40.05 -7.77 -12.09
N ARG A 742 -39.60 -6.51 -12.11
CA ARG A 742 -38.52 -6.03 -12.96
C ARG A 742 -37.45 -5.29 -12.19
N ALA A 743 -36.22 -5.51 -12.62
CA ALA A 743 -35.05 -4.77 -12.16
C ALA A 743 -34.17 -4.38 -13.35
N PHE A 744 -33.35 -3.37 -13.12
CA PHE A 744 -32.45 -2.79 -14.09
C PHE A 744 -31.00 -2.96 -13.62
N VAL A 745 -30.09 -3.23 -14.55
CA VAL A 745 -28.65 -3.35 -14.24
C VAL A 745 -27.81 -2.95 -15.45
N ALA A 746 -26.59 -2.49 -15.19
CA ALA A 746 -25.62 -2.14 -16.22
C ALA A 746 -24.25 -2.79 -15.96
N THR A 747 -23.55 -3.07 -17.06
CA THR A 747 -22.27 -3.78 -17.10
C THR A 747 -21.13 -2.84 -17.48
N LEU A 748 -19.90 -3.26 -17.19
CA LEU A 748 -18.70 -2.50 -17.55
C LEU A 748 -18.35 -2.51 -19.05
N ASP A 749 -19.01 -3.32 -19.88
CA ASP A 749 -18.87 -3.21 -21.35
C ASP A 749 -19.99 -2.40 -21.99
N GLY A 750 -20.76 -1.65 -21.18
CA GLY A 750 -21.77 -0.70 -21.65
C GLY A 750 -23.13 -1.33 -21.94
N LEU A 751 -23.29 -2.66 -21.78
CA LEU A 751 -24.61 -3.28 -21.83
C LEU A 751 -25.42 -2.85 -20.62
N TYR A 752 -26.68 -2.47 -20.84
CA TYR A 752 -27.67 -2.22 -19.80
C TYR A 752 -28.97 -2.91 -20.17
N CYS A 753 -29.66 -3.45 -19.17
CA CYS A 753 -30.89 -4.20 -19.42
C CYS A 753 -31.89 -4.10 -18.29
N CYS A 754 -33.15 -4.31 -18.65
CA CYS A 754 -34.23 -4.62 -17.74
C CYS A 754 -34.48 -6.13 -17.77
N PHE A 755 -34.55 -6.76 -16.62
CA PHE A 755 -34.72 -8.20 -16.48
C PHE A 755 -35.81 -8.53 -15.45
N ASN A 756 -36.38 -9.73 -15.58
CA ASN A 756 -37.37 -10.24 -14.65
C ASN A 756 -36.69 -10.72 -13.36
N THR A 757 -37.13 -10.23 -12.21
CA THR A 757 -36.51 -10.51 -10.90
C THR A 757 -36.65 -11.97 -10.46
N ARG A 758 -37.69 -12.68 -10.92
CA ARG A 758 -37.97 -14.07 -10.55
C ARG A 758 -37.25 -15.09 -11.43
N THR A 759 -37.02 -14.79 -12.71
CA THR A 759 -36.44 -15.75 -13.66
C THR A 759 -35.06 -15.38 -14.17
N GLY A 760 -34.63 -14.12 -13.99
CA GLY A 760 -33.39 -13.60 -14.57
C GLY A 760 -33.47 -13.36 -16.09
N ALA A 761 -34.64 -13.56 -16.71
CA ALA A 761 -34.82 -13.37 -18.14
C ALA A 761 -34.78 -11.88 -18.51
N VAL A 762 -34.00 -11.54 -19.53
CA VAL A 762 -33.94 -10.16 -20.07
C VAL A 762 -35.28 -9.82 -20.74
N VAL A 763 -35.89 -8.72 -20.29
CA VAL A 763 -37.11 -8.15 -20.89
C VAL A 763 -36.76 -7.31 -22.10
N TRP A 764 -35.74 -6.46 -21.95
CA TRP A 764 -35.12 -5.69 -23.01
C TRP A 764 -33.69 -5.32 -22.61
N GLU A 765 -32.83 -5.14 -23.60
CA GLU A 765 -31.44 -4.72 -23.41
C GLU A 765 -31.01 -3.80 -24.55
N ASP A 766 -30.02 -2.97 -24.26
CA ASP A 766 -29.35 -2.14 -25.25
C ASP A 766 -27.91 -1.86 -24.77
N LYS A 767 -27.07 -1.28 -25.63
CA LYS A 767 -25.63 -1.16 -25.40
C LYS A 767 -25.10 0.23 -25.72
N LEU A 768 -24.46 0.83 -24.72
CA LEU A 768 -23.70 2.07 -24.86
C LEU A 768 -22.33 1.82 -25.49
N GLN A 769 -21.71 2.88 -26.00
CA GLN A 769 -20.36 2.82 -26.57
C GLN A 769 -19.28 2.68 -25.50
N THR A 770 -19.54 3.22 -24.31
CA THR A 770 -18.56 3.22 -23.20
C THR A 770 -19.17 2.63 -21.91
N PRO A 771 -18.34 2.23 -20.94
CA PRO A 771 -18.81 1.57 -19.71
C PRO A 771 -19.80 2.41 -18.88
N VAL A 772 -20.57 1.73 -18.02
CA VAL A 772 -21.38 2.34 -16.96
C VAL A 772 -20.79 1.96 -15.61
N PHE A 773 -20.24 2.94 -14.90
CA PHE A 773 -19.71 2.74 -13.54
C PHE A 773 -20.72 3.12 -12.47
N ALA A 774 -21.52 4.15 -12.75
CA ALA A 774 -22.45 4.70 -11.81
C ALA A 774 -23.65 3.78 -11.59
N ASN A 775 -24.29 3.88 -10.42
CA ASN A 775 -25.57 3.22 -10.20
C ASN A 775 -26.64 3.90 -11.07
N THR A 776 -27.57 3.10 -11.55
CA THR A 776 -28.75 3.58 -12.27
C THR A 776 -29.78 4.09 -11.28
N THR A 777 -30.58 5.09 -11.66
CA THR A 777 -31.54 5.72 -10.74
C THR A 777 -32.95 5.74 -11.33
N LEU A 778 -33.93 5.32 -10.54
CA LEU A 778 -35.34 5.34 -10.91
C LEU A 778 -35.91 6.74 -10.67
N VAL A 779 -36.61 7.27 -11.66
CA VAL A 779 -37.49 8.44 -11.53
C VAL A 779 -38.92 7.93 -11.38
N SER A 780 -39.29 7.55 -10.15
CA SER A 780 -40.53 6.81 -9.89
C SER A 780 -41.79 7.53 -10.38
N GLY A 781 -41.85 8.86 -10.24
CA GLY A 781 -42.98 9.67 -10.70
C GLY A 781 -43.21 9.64 -12.21
N HIS A 782 -42.19 9.27 -13.00
CA HIS A 782 -42.18 9.36 -14.46
C HIS A 782 -41.90 8.03 -15.16
N ASN A 783 -41.83 6.92 -14.41
CA ASN A 783 -41.49 5.58 -14.93
C ASN A 783 -40.23 5.57 -15.82
N ALA A 784 -39.20 6.34 -15.44
CA ALA A 784 -37.98 6.47 -16.21
C ALA A 784 -36.75 6.04 -15.41
N VAL A 785 -35.70 5.59 -16.10
CA VAL A 785 -34.42 5.20 -15.50
C VAL A 785 -33.31 6.08 -16.08
N LEU A 786 -32.45 6.59 -15.20
CA LEU A 786 -31.27 7.36 -15.56
C LEU A 786 -30.04 6.46 -15.62
N VAL A 787 -29.28 6.55 -16.71
CA VAL A 787 -28.05 5.78 -16.95
C VAL A 787 -26.91 6.75 -17.29
N ALA A 788 -25.87 6.78 -16.46
CA ALA A 788 -24.72 7.66 -16.65
C ALA A 788 -23.61 6.93 -17.42
N GLU A 789 -23.39 7.37 -18.66
CA GLU A 789 -22.31 6.89 -19.51
C GLU A 789 -21.00 7.61 -19.18
N VAL A 790 -19.89 6.86 -19.07
CA VAL A 790 -18.57 7.43 -18.75
C VAL A 790 -18.15 8.54 -19.71
N LYS A 791 -18.57 8.52 -20.97
CA LYS A 791 -18.27 9.56 -21.98
C LYS A 791 -18.90 10.94 -21.69
N GLY A 792 -19.55 11.12 -20.54
CA GLY A 792 -20.13 12.38 -20.14
C GLY A 792 -21.57 12.54 -20.62
N ILE A 793 -22.31 11.44 -20.79
CA ILE A 793 -23.69 11.46 -21.28
C ILE A 793 -24.60 10.85 -20.24
N LEU A 794 -25.61 11.60 -19.79
CA LEU A 794 -26.68 11.06 -18.96
C LEU A 794 -27.88 10.75 -19.85
N HIS A 795 -28.24 9.48 -19.92
CA HIS A 795 -29.38 8.98 -20.69
C HIS A 795 -30.59 8.82 -19.77
N CYS A 796 -31.77 9.21 -20.26
CA CYS A 796 -33.04 8.92 -19.61
C CYS A 796 -33.86 8.00 -20.49
N LEU A 797 -34.28 6.88 -19.93
CA LEU A 797 -34.93 5.79 -20.65
C LEU A 797 -36.29 5.49 -20.03
N ALA A 798 -37.27 5.14 -20.85
CA ALA A 798 -38.51 4.58 -20.33
C ALA A 798 -38.24 3.22 -19.68
N SER A 799 -38.59 3.06 -18.40
CA SER A 799 -38.30 1.85 -17.60
C SER A 799 -38.86 0.56 -18.22
N LYS A 800 -40.02 0.65 -18.91
CA LYS A 800 -40.73 -0.52 -19.45
C LYS A 800 -40.24 -0.95 -20.83
N SER A 801 -39.86 -0.02 -21.69
CA SER A 801 -39.54 -0.27 -23.10
C SER A 801 -38.06 -0.07 -23.44
N GLY A 802 -37.29 0.58 -22.58
CA GLY A 802 -35.91 0.99 -22.87
C GLY A 802 -35.79 2.13 -23.88
N SER A 803 -36.91 2.65 -24.39
CA SER A 803 -36.88 3.75 -25.35
C SER A 803 -36.29 5.00 -24.73
N LYS A 804 -35.27 5.57 -25.39
CA LYS A 804 -34.63 6.82 -24.96
C LYS A 804 -35.62 7.99 -25.02
N LEU A 805 -35.77 8.67 -23.89
CA LEU A 805 -36.62 9.84 -23.73
C LEU A 805 -35.83 11.12 -24.05
N TRP A 806 -34.66 11.25 -23.42
CA TRP A 806 -33.74 12.35 -23.64
C TRP A 806 -32.32 11.95 -23.24
N GLN A 807 -31.35 12.76 -23.63
CA GLN A 807 -29.96 12.66 -23.19
C GLN A 807 -29.37 14.06 -23.00
N ILE A 808 -28.51 14.22 -21.99
CA ILE A 808 -27.73 15.43 -21.78
C ILE A 808 -26.24 15.11 -21.79
N ARG A 809 -25.42 16.09 -22.20
CA ARG A 809 -23.97 15.93 -22.30
C ARG A 809 -23.25 16.92 -21.40
N THR A 810 -22.32 16.42 -20.60
CA THR A 810 -21.38 17.19 -19.76
C THR A 810 -20.04 17.41 -20.45
N GLU A 811 -19.20 18.25 -19.84
CA GLU A 811 -17.85 18.54 -20.33
C GLU A 811 -16.81 17.54 -19.82
N GLY A 812 -17.16 16.69 -18.86
CA GLY A 812 -16.32 15.63 -18.32
C GLY A 812 -17.04 14.30 -18.20
N ASN A 813 -16.28 13.30 -17.77
CA ASN A 813 -16.77 11.94 -17.57
C ASN A 813 -17.70 11.84 -16.35
N LEU A 814 -18.71 10.98 -16.43
CA LEU A 814 -19.64 10.70 -15.33
C LEU A 814 -19.26 9.42 -14.60
N PHE A 815 -18.92 9.55 -13.32
CA PHE A 815 -18.67 8.43 -12.40
C PHE A 815 -19.64 8.43 -11.21
N SER A 816 -20.15 9.60 -10.84
CA SER A 816 -21.21 9.76 -9.83
C SER A 816 -22.53 9.22 -10.36
N SER A 817 -23.28 8.54 -9.49
CA SER A 817 -24.67 8.19 -9.77
C SER A 817 -25.54 9.45 -9.76
N PRO A 818 -26.57 9.54 -10.61
CA PRO A 818 -27.56 10.58 -10.50
C PRO A 818 -28.42 10.38 -9.25
N GLN A 819 -28.79 11.47 -8.60
CA GLN A 819 -29.78 11.52 -7.53
C GLN A 819 -30.98 12.30 -8.01
N VAL A 820 -32.17 11.92 -7.54
CA VAL A 820 -33.43 12.52 -7.96
C VAL A 820 -34.20 12.91 -6.72
N THR A 821 -34.68 14.15 -6.66
CA THR A 821 -35.55 14.60 -5.57
C THR A 821 -36.96 14.01 -5.69
N PRO A 822 -37.72 13.92 -4.59
CA PRO A 822 -39.13 13.59 -4.67
C PRO A 822 -39.88 14.56 -5.60
N CYS A 823 -40.85 14.03 -6.33
CA CYS A 823 -41.67 14.80 -7.25
C CYS A 823 -42.42 15.92 -6.51
N ASP A 824 -42.29 17.16 -6.98
CA ASP A 824 -43.00 18.29 -6.39
C ASP A 824 -44.48 18.35 -6.81
N SER A 825 -45.21 19.34 -6.29
CA SER A 825 -46.63 19.55 -6.64
C SER A 825 -46.87 19.81 -8.13
N ASN A 826 -45.85 20.21 -8.87
CA ASN A 826 -45.89 20.50 -10.31
C ASN A 826 -45.37 19.32 -11.14
N GLN A 827 -45.22 18.13 -10.54
CA GLN A 827 -44.66 16.94 -11.16
C GLN A 827 -43.20 17.10 -11.66
N THR A 828 -42.47 18.08 -11.14
CA THR A 828 -41.08 18.33 -11.49
C THR A 828 -40.15 17.59 -10.51
N VAL A 829 -39.06 17.04 -11.04
CA VAL A 829 -37.99 16.42 -10.27
C VAL A 829 -36.68 17.15 -10.54
N GLU A 830 -35.85 17.27 -9.50
CA GLU A 830 -34.49 17.77 -9.63
C GLU A 830 -33.53 16.59 -9.77
N ILE A 831 -32.68 16.61 -10.79
CA ILE A 831 -31.70 15.59 -11.10
C ILE A 831 -30.32 16.16 -10.80
N LEU A 832 -29.66 15.60 -9.79
CA LEU A 832 -28.37 16.04 -9.27
C LEU A 832 -27.28 15.00 -9.52
N PHE A 833 -26.13 15.41 -10.08
CA PHE A 833 -24.99 14.52 -10.23
C PHE A 833 -23.66 15.26 -10.29
N GLY A 834 -22.61 14.63 -9.78
CA GLY A 834 -21.25 15.12 -9.88
C GLY A 834 -20.56 14.69 -11.19
N CYS A 835 -19.62 15.49 -11.65
CA CYS A 835 -18.85 15.21 -12.86
C CYS A 835 -17.34 15.33 -12.62
N HIS A 836 -16.56 14.59 -13.41
CA HIS A 836 -15.11 14.68 -13.39
C HIS A 836 -14.59 16.05 -13.82
N ASP A 837 -15.43 16.88 -14.47
CA ASP A 837 -15.12 18.28 -14.81
C ASP A 837 -15.12 19.25 -13.63
N LYS A 838 -15.23 18.73 -12.40
CA LYS A 838 -15.34 19.47 -11.13
C LYS A 838 -16.69 20.15 -10.91
N HIS A 839 -17.68 19.96 -11.78
CA HIS A 839 -18.99 20.57 -11.60
C HIS A 839 -20.00 19.60 -10.99
N LEU A 840 -20.83 20.16 -10.11
CA LEU A 840 -22.09 19.59 -9.68
C LEU A 840 -23.20 20.17 -10.56
N TYR A 841 -23.94 19.30 -11.21
CA TYR A 841 -25.03 19.66 -12.11
C TYR A 841 -26.38 19.41 -11.44
N CYS A 842 -27.29 20.37 -11.53
CA CYS A 842 -28.69 20.20 -11.15
C CYS A 842 -29.60 20.56 -12.31
N TYR A 843 -30.46 19.62 -12.69
CA TYR A 843 -31.41 19.77 -13.77
C TYR A 843 -32.84 19.62 -13.27
N ASP A 844 -33.77 20.43 -13.77
CA ASP A 844 -35.20 20.26 -13.53
C ASP A 844 -35.84 19.50 -14.69
N TRP A 845 -36.64 18.49 -14.38
CA TRP A 845 -37.40 17.73 -15.36
C TRP A 845 -38.85 17.56 -14.97
N THR A 846 -39.76 17.98 -15.86
CA THR A 846 -41.22 17.95 -15.68
C THR A 846 -41.84 16.58 -15.99
N GLY A 847 -41.04 15.61 -16.43
CA GLY A 847 -41.53 14.27 -16.82
C GLY A 847 -42.16 14.17 -18.19
N LYS A 848 -42.31 15.28 -18.91
CA LYS A 848 -42.85 15.26 -20.27
C LYS A 848 -41.84 14.62 -21.22
N TYR A 849 -42.26 13.53 -21.86
CA TYR A 849 -41.43 12.69 -22.75
C TYR A 849 -40.81 13.45 -23.95
N SER A 850 -41.32 14.62 -24.32
CA SER A 850 -40.84 15.45 -25.44
C SER A 850 -39.96 16.62 -25.03
N GLU A 851 -39.72 16.85 -23.74
CA GLU A 851 -38.96 18.00 -23.23
C GLU A 851 -37.64 17.52 -22.59
N ASN A 852 -36.53 18.08 -23.07
CA ASN A 852 -35.24 17.91 -22.41
C ASN A 852 -35.27 18.57 -21.03
N PRO A 853 -34.54 18.02 -20.05
CA PRO A 853 -34.43 18.64 -18.74
C PRO A 853 -33.72 20.00 -18.82
N PHE A 854 -34.14 20.95 -18.00
CA PHE A 854 -33.60 22.31 -17.94
C PHE A 854 -32.45 22.39 -16.93
N LEU A 855 -31.31 22.98 -17.30
CA LEU A 855 -30.21 23.18 -16.36
C LEU A 855 -30.57 24.29 -15.36
N LYS A 856 -30.88 23.90 -14.12
CA LYS A 856 -31.24 24.83 -13.04
C LYS A 856 -30.04 25.65 -12.58
N TRP A 857 -28.95 24.96 -12.27
CA TRP A 857 -27.67 25.56 -11.92
C TRP A 857 -26.51 24.57 -12.12
N LYS A 858 -25.31 25.11 -12.25
CA LYS A 858 -24.04 24.38 -12.37
C LYS A 858 -23.05 25.01 -11.40
N LEU A 859 -22.55 24.21 -10.45
CA LEU A 859 -21.63 24.70 -9.40
C LEU A 859 -20.23 24.11 -9.63
N LEU A 860 -19.22 24.97 -9.73
CA LEU A 860 -17.81 24.56 -9.81
C LEU A 860 -17.26 24.28 -8.40
N LEU A 861 -16.71 23.08 -8.20
CA LEU A 861 -16.03 22.66 -6.98
C LEU A 861 -14.51 22.64 -7.14
N GLN A 862 -13.82 22.37 -6.04
CA GLN A 862 -12.36 22.46 -5.92
C GLN A 862 -11.62 21.35 -6.70
N SER A 863 -12.24 20.18 -6.83
CA SER A 863 -11.66 19.00 -7.50
C SER A 863 -12.72 18.12 -8.15
N PRO A 864 -12.34 17.14 -9.01
CA PRO A 864 -13.29 16.23 -9.67
C PRO A 864 -14.22 15.52 -8.70
N ILE A 865 -15.41 15.12 -9.16
CA ILE A 865 -16.42 14.46 -8.33
C ILE A 865 -16.63 13.03 -8.84
N TYR A 866 -16.40 12.06 -7.95
CA TYR A 866 -16.64 10.62 -8.20
C TYR A 866 -17.73 10.09 -7.27
N ALA A 867 -17.69 10.51 -6.00
CA ALA A 867 -18.70 10.20 -5.00
C ALA A 867 -20.09 10.68 -5.45
N THR A 868 -21.10 9.84 -5.23
CA THR A 868 -22.49 10.19 -5.49
C THR A 868 -22.96 11.21 -4.44
N PRO A 869 -23.52 12.37 -4.82
CA PRO A 869 -24.12 13.31 -3.87
C PRO A 869 -25.15 12.65 -2.97
N SER A 870 -25.31 13.13 -1.75
CA SER A 870 -26.41 12.72 -0.86
C SER A 870 -27.33 13.91 -0.62
N ILE A 871 -28.63 13.71 -0.84
CA ILE A 871 -29.65 14.77 -0.70
C ILE A 871 -30.41 14.58 0.61
N ALA A 872 -30.51 15.63 1.41
CA ALA A 872 -31.37 15.69 2.58
C ALA A 872 -31.83 17.13 2.84
N ASN A 873 -33.12 17.31 3.18
CA ASN A 873 -33.70 18.58 3.65
C ASN A 873 -33.36 19.83 2.79
N GLY A 874 -33.46 19.71 1.47
CA GLY A 874 -33.18 20.83 0.56
C GLY A 874 -31.69 21.19 0.44
N SER A 875 -30.80 20.35 0.97
CA SER A 875 -29.36 20.46 0.80
C SER A 875 -28.78 19.18 0.20
N ALA A 876 -27.64 19.30 -0.45
CA ALA A 876 -26.85 18.18 -0.94
C ALA A 876 -25.44 18.22 -0.32
N VAL A 877 -24.96 17.07 0.13
CA VAL A 877 -23.55 16.90 0.50
C VAL A 877 -22.81 16.26 -0.65
N VAL A 878 -21.74 16.93 -1.06
CA VAL A 878 -20.94 16.53 -2.21
C VAL A 878 -19.48 16.47 -1.81
N CYS A 879 -18.90 15.28 -1.97
CA CYS A 879 -17.49 15.04 -1.72
C CYS A 879 -16.71 15.08 -3.03
N SER A 880 -15.61 15.84 -3.07
CA SER A 880 -14.70 15.87 -4.22
C SER A 880 -13.40 15.14 -3.92
N THR A 881 -12.69 14.67 -4.95
CA THR A 881 -11.57 13.72 -4.80
C THR A 881 -10.48 14.18 -3.88
N SER A 882 -10.22 15.48 -3.79
CA SER A 882 -9.18 16.00 -2.91
C SER A 882 -9.57 15.97 -1.43
N GLY A 883 -10.77 15.54 -1.04
CA GLY A 883 -11.21 15.45 0.36
C GLY A 883 -12.09 16.61 0.83
N TRP A 884 -12.62 17.44 -0.07
CA TRP A 884 -13.59 18.48 0.32
C TRP A 884 -14.99 17.90 0.46
N VAL A 885 -15.62 18.16 1.60
CA VAL A 885 -17.04 17.92 1.87
C VAL A 885 -17.77 19.26 1.75
N ASN A 886 -18.61 19.38 0.71
CA ASN A 886 -19.35 20.60 0.38
C ASN A 886 -20.82 20.40 0.71
N LEU A 887 -21.40 21.27 1.54
CA LEU A 887 -22.84 21.35 1.72
C LEU A 887 -23.40 22.42 0.79
N VAL A 888 -24.26 22.00 -0.12
CA VAL A 888 -24.81 22.83 -1.20
C VAL A 888 -26.31 22.99 -0.98
N CYS A 889 -26.80 24.22 -1.00
CA CYS A 889 -28.23 24.50 -1.00
C CYS A 889 -28.83 24.12 -2.37
N LEU A 890 -29.81 23.22 -2.41
CA LEU A 890 -30.41 22.77 -3.67
C LEU A 890 -31.17 23.87 -4.41
N LEU A 891 -31.78 24.80 -3.66
CA LEU A 891 -32.56 25.88 -4.26
C LEU A 891 -31.67 26.86 -5.05
N SER A 892 -30.52 27.24 -4.48
CA SER A 892 -29.64 28.28 -5.03
C SER A 892 -28.39 27.74 -5.74
N GLY A 893 -28.04 26.47 -5.54
CA GLY A 893 -26.79 25.91 -6.06
C GLY A 893 -25.54 26.49 -5.40
N THR A 894 -25.66 27.08 -4.21
CA THR A 894 -24.56 27.74 -3.49
C THR A 894 -24.02 26.87 -2.36
N ILE A 895 -22.70 26.96 -2.12
CA ILE A 895 -22.06 26.29 -0.99
C ILE A 895 -22.41 27.05 0.30
N VAL A 896 -23.11 26.38 1.22
CA VAL A 896 -23.52 26.93 2.52
C VAL A 896 -22.65 26.44 3.68
N GLY A 897 -21.85 25.40 3.46
CA GLY A 897 -20.84 24.94 4.42
C GLY A 897 -19.75 24.11 3.74
N LEU A 898 -18.55 24.13 4.32
CA LEU A 898 -17.37 23.51 3.72
C LEU A 898 -16.47 22.91 4.80
N LEU A 899 -15.99 21.69 4.57
CA LEU A 899 -15.03 21.00 5.43
C LEU A 899 -13.97 20.29 4.56
N LYS A 900 -12.72 20.30 5.02
CA LYS A 900 -11.61 19.60 4.37
C LYS A 900 -11.17 18.42 5.22
N LEU A 901 -11.23 17.22 4.66
CA LEU A 901 -10.66 16.01 5.23
C LEU A 901 -9.19 15.85 4.79
N THR A 902 -8.45 15.00 5.49
CA THR A 902 -6.99 14.82 5.30
C THR A 902 -6.63 13.96 4.10
N GLY A 903 -7.49 13.00 3.73
CA GLY A 903 -7.30 12.13 2.57
C GLY A 903 -8.25 12.41 1.40
N GLU A 904 -8.08 11.61 0.35
CA GLU A 904 -9.00 11.60 -0.79
C GLU A 904 -10.34 10.96 -0.42
N VAL A 905 -11.43 11.39 -1.08
CA VAL A 905 -12.78 10.84 -0.82
C VAL A 905 -13.38 10.29 -2.11
N PHE A 906 -13.66 8.98 -2.09
CA PHE A 906 -14.36 8.24 -3.15
C PHE A 906 -15.66 7.62 -2.64
N SER A 907 -15.78 7.36 -1.33
CA SER A 907 -17.02 6.98 -0.67
C SER A 907 -18.10 8.02 -0.90
N SER A 908 -19.32 7.58 -1.23
CA SER A 908 -20.46 8.49 -1.26
C SER A 908 -20.87 8.84 0.18
N PRO A 909 -21.12 10.12 0.52
CA PRO A 909 -21.56 10.51 1.86
C PRO A 909 -22.96 9.97 2.16
N LEU A 910 -23.26 9.75 3.44
CA LEU A 910 -24.57 9.35 3.96
C LEU A 910 -25.09 10.41 4.92
N PHE A 911 -26.28 10.94 4.67
CA PHE A 911 -27.02 11.76 5.63
C PHE A 911 -27.81 10.88 6.62
N VAL A 912 -27.69 11.19 7.91
CA VAL A 912 -28.41 10.56 9.02
C VAL A 912 -29.05 11.64 9.89
N ASP A 913 -30.31 11.45 10.30
CA ASP A 913 -31.03 12.35 11.23
C ASP A 913 -30.90 13.85 10.90
N THR A 914 -30.90 14.17 9.61
CA THR A 914 -30.91 15.53 9.02
C THR A 914 -29.68 16.41 9.20
N ASN A 915 -28.84 16.17 10.22
CA ASN A 915 -27.70 17.02 10.55
C ASN A 915 -26.38 16.26 10.72
N VAL A 916 -26.37 14.93 10.53
CA VAL A 916 -25.17 14.11 10.65
C VAL A 916 -24.83 13.53 9.28
N ILE A 917 -23.55 13.57 8.94
CA ILE A 917 -23.00 13.02 7.70
C ILE A 917 -21.96 11.97 8.08
N TYR A 918 -22.08 10.78 7.52
CA TYR A 918 -21.02 9.77 7.54
C TYR A 918 -20.33 9.71 6.19
N VAL A 919 -19.01 9.69 6.16
CA VAL A 919 -18.24 9.57 4.91
C VAL A 919 -16.92 8.84 5.12
N GLY A 920 -16.62 7.87 4.26
CA GLY A 920 -15.34 7.17 4.24
C GLY A 920 -14.25 7.99 3.55
N CYS A 921 -13.03 7.92 4.07
CA CYS A 921 -11.87 8.60 3.50
C CYS A 921 -10.70 7.64 3.28
N ARG A 922 -9.83 7.98 2.33
CA ARG A 922 -8.60 7.23 2.02
C ARG A 922 -7.44 7.49 2.99
N ASP A 923 -7.66 8.30 4.02
CA ASP A 923 -6.77 8.40 5.18
C ASP A 923 -7.10 7.37 6.27
N ASN A 924 -7.85 6.33 5.90
CA ASN A 924 -8.30 5.19 6.72
C ASN A 924 -9.49 5.48 7.65
N ASN A 925 -10.02 6.71 7.67
CA ASN A 925 -11.06 7.07 8.63
C ASN A 925 -12.46 7.11 8.03
N LEU A 926 -13.44 6.58 8.79
CA LEU A 926 -14.85 6.92 8.64
C LEU A 926 -15.11 8.15 9.48
N TYR A 927 -15.51 9.25 8.85
CA TYR A 927 -15.82 10.50 9.54
C TYR A 927 -17.31 10.60 9.87
N LYS A 928 -17.63 10.95 11.11
CA LYS A 928 -18.94 11.48 11.52
C LYS A 928 -18.84 12.99 11.61
N ILE A 929 -19.66 13.68 10.82
CA ILE A 929 -19.62 15.12 10.65
C ILE A 929 -20.98 15.69 11.04
N THR A 930 -20.99 16.75 11.86
CA THR A 930 -22.21 17.45 12.25
C THR A 930 -22.37 18.74 11.45
N VAL A 931 -23.60 19.03 11.04
CA VAL A 931 -24.03 20.28 10.42
C VAL A 931 -24.82 21.07 11.46
N MET A 932 -24.35 22.28 11.79
CA MET A 932 -25.01 23.21 12.70
C MET A 932 -25.37 24.49 11.96
N LYS A 933 -26.56 25.03 12.25
CA LYS A 933 -27.01 26.33 11.72
C LYS A 933 -26.29 27.51 12.37
#